data_AF-A0A9E3WSN6-F1
#
_entry.id   AF-A0A9E3WSN6-F1
#
_cell.length_a   1.000
_cell.length_b   1.000
_cell.length_c   1.000
_cell.angle_alpha   90.00
_cell.angle_beta   90.00
_cell.angle_gamma   90.00
#
_symmetry.space_group_name_H-M   'P 1'
#
loop_
_entity.id
_entity.type
_entity.pdbx_description
1 polymer ?
#
loop_
_entity_poly.entity_id
_entity_poly.type
_entity_poly.pdbx_seq_one_letter_code
_entity_poly.pdbx_strand_id
1 'polypeptide(L)'
;MCRRFRRLPLLCVAVSLSLSLSAIAQENSGGAAQSDVPAGKITSGKFDASQVFPGTVRDYSVYVPAQYTPDKPAALMVFMDGAGYVNPQGAFRVPALLDTLIHEQAMPVTVAVFVNPGTIPATAPGAKPRSNRSFEYDSLGDRYATFLVDEFLPVALKGLNVSADPKDRAVCGISSGGICAFTAAWEKPEQFGKVLSHIGSFTNIRGGWAYSGLVRKTKDHPKPIKVYLQEGREDLNNLHGNWPLSNQQLAAALQFAGYQYKFVMTEGGHSGKFGGETLPEAVRWLWDDKAESTNIPIVNTKPEWQPHPDAVAQEGVPHGKVEQMEPWESKIFAGTTRDWAVYVPAQYKAEQPAALMVFQDGLRMGDVDGRWRVPIVLDNLIARGDMPPTIAVFINPGHDKTKPRVGGKHSNRSLEYDSLGDRYVRFLLEEIIPEVKKRYAISDDPEMHAIGGSSSGAICAFTAAWERPDYFRKVYSSVGSFTNLRGGNVYPSLVRKTEPQPIRVYMADTSGDVDNAFGSWPWANRQMASALGYMGYDVRFDWAEGYAHNADFGGSKFPDAMKWLWRSEKHTPMIDTRGDLGGDLTLLNLLVPGESWQLVAENFGFADGLCADDEGNLYFCDMKAPAVMRISAADGATTVIAKESVSGLEFSPDRTMLYACQGSKGRVVSIDVKSGEVKTVAEGVKPNDLAVTSDGLILITETGAKQVTRINPQTGEVAAVDVGINKPNGIALSNDGGTLAVSDYGGTHTWTFRVNAGAALDAKMPTMPMRLPIDAGGEFRFNEPPPYLEASRGDGMAVDKAGRYYVTSEMGVQVFDPTGRPCGVLPKVDPGQPLTSCMLAGRDHSTLFIAHGTRIYKRTLTVEKPAR
;
A
#
# COMPACT_ATOMS: atom_id res chain seq x y z
N MET A 1 -3.25 -62.83 -6.55
CA MET A 1 -2.14 -63.76 -6.84
C MET A 1 -0.82 -63.02 -6.70
N CYS A 2 0.11 -63.62 -5.96
CA CYS A 2 1.43 -63.14 -5.57
C CYS A 2 2.30 -62.59 -6.71
N ARG A 3 3.21 -61.64 -6.40
CA ARG A 3 4.64 -61.95 -6.15
C ARG A 3 5.43 -60.74 -5.62
N ARG A 4 6.14 -61.00 -4.51
CA ARG A 4 7.21 -60.22 -3.87
C ARG A 4 8.55 -60.46 -4.59
N PHE A 5 9.45 -59.49 -4.57
CA PHE A 5 10.92 -59.68 -4.51
C PHE A 5 11.52 -58.49 -3.74
N ARG A 6 11.85 -58.64 -2.44
CA ARG A 6 13.16 -58.98 -1.82
C ARG A 6 14.34 -58.10 -2.25
N ARG A 7 14.80 -57.29 -1.28
CA ARG A 7 16.08 -56.55 -1.22
C ARG A 7 17.24 -57.47 -0.82
N LEU A 8 18.45 -57.18 -1.30
CA LEU A 8 19.74 -57.17 -0.57
C LEU A 8 20.81 -56.43 -1.45
N PRO A 9 21.95 -55.96 -0.91
CA PRO A 9 22.56 -54.68 -1.28
C PRO A 9 23.86 -54.82 -2.10
N LEU A 10 24.24 -53.76 -2.81
CA LEU A 10 25.59 -53.63 -3.38
C LEU A 10 26.35 -52.49 -2.67
N LEU A 11 27.49 -52.87 -2.11
CA LEU A 11 28.57 -52.02 -1.62
C LEU A 11 29.12 -51.18 -2.78
N CYS A 12 29.25 -49.86 -2.59
CA CYS A 12 30.23 -49.05 -3.33
C CYS A 12 31.04 -48.22 -2.33
N VAL A 13 32.35 -48.41 -2.44
CA VAL A 13 33.42 -47.86 -1.61
C VAL A 13 33.55 -46.36 -1.86
N ALA A 14 33.43 -45.55 -0.80
CA ALA A 14 33.81 -44.14 -0.81
C ALA A 14 35.24 -44.01 -0.27
N VAL A 15 36.14 -43.53 -1.13
CA VAL A 15 37.49 -43.11 -0.75
C VAL A 15 37.39 -41.72 -0.11
N SER A 16 37.84 -41.63 1.13
CA SER A 16 37.92 -40.42 1.94
C SER A 16 39.10 -39.55 1.51
N LEU A 17 38.81 -38.32 1.09
CA LEU A 17 39.75 -37.20 1.22
C LEU A 17 39.17 -36.21 2.25
N SER A 18 39.63 -36.35 3.48
CA SER A 18 39.45 -35.39 4.56
C SER A 18 40.49 -34.28 4.42
N LEU A 19 40.09 -33.12 3.91
CA LEU A 19 40.80 -31.86 4.10
C LEU A 19 39.96 -30.97 5.01
N SER A 20 40.61 -30.55 6.09
CA SER A 20 40.12 -29.86 7.27
C SER A 20 39.33 -28.58 6.99
N LEU A 21 38.03 -28.61 7.27
CA LEU A 21 37.14 -27.45 7.35
C LEU A 21 36.80 -27.06 8.80
N SER A 22 37.55 -27.59 9.77
CA SER A 22 37.26 -27.46 11.20
C SER A 22 37.85 -26.21 11.88
N ALA A 23 38.50 -25.30 11.14
CA ALA A 23 39.19 -24.15 11.74
C ALA A 23 38.48 -22.78 11.54
N ILE A 24 37.34 -22.72 10.83
CA ILE A 24 36.63 -21.45 10.56
C ILE A 24 35.23 -21.41 11.23
N ALA A 25 34.78 -22.51 11.83
CA ALA A 25 33.47 -22.59 12.47
C ALA A 25 33.47 -22.33 13.99
N GLN A 26 34.64 -22.04 14.59
CA GLN A 26 34.80 -21.96 16.06
C GLN A 26 35.09 -20.55 16.60
N GLU A 27 35.18 -19.52 15.76
CA GLU A 27 35.41 -18.13 16.20
C GLU A 27 34.13 -17.27 16.32
N ASN A 28 32.97 -17.74 15.85
CA ASN A 28 31.70 -16.98 15.91
C ASN A 28 30.75 -17.39 17.07
N SER A 29 31.27 -17.97 18.15
CA SER A 29 30.50 -18.23 19.36
C SER A 29 30.65 -17.10 20.40
N GLY A 30 30.21 -15.88 20.07
CA GLY A 30 30.10 -14.77 21.02
C GLY A 30 28.92 -14.95 21.98
N GLY A 31 28.95 -15.98 22.83
CA GLY A 31 27.81 -16.33 23.69
C GLY A 31 28.11 -16.99 25.03
N ALA A 32 29.38 -17.23 25.38
CA ALA A 32 29.75 -17.55 26.75
C ALA A 32 30.31 -16.29 27.39
N ALA A 33 29.84 -15.92 28.58
CA ALA A 33 30.46 -14.85 29.37
C ALA A 33 31.94 -15.19 29.54
N GLN A 34 32.82 -14.46 28.83
CA GLN A 34 34.24 -14.47 29.15
C GLN A 34 34.35 -13.93 30.57
N SER A 35 34.98 -14.69 31.47
CA SER A 35 35.02 -14.40 32.91
C SER A 35 35.61 -13.03 33.27
N ASP A 36 36.27 -12.38 32.30
CA ASP A 36 37.06 -11.17 32.50
C ASP A 36 36.40 -9.91 31.91
N VAL A 37 35.23 -10.03 31.27
CA VAL A 37 34.49 -8.88 30.70
C VAL A 37 33.56 -8.26 31.77
N PRO A 38 33.75 -6.98 32.15
CA PRO A 38 32.89 -6.31 33.13
C PRO A 38 31.45 -6.17 32.63
N ALA A 39 30.49 -6.73 33.37
CA ALA A 39 29.07 -6.69 33.01
C ALA A 39 28.39 -5.41 33.50
N GLY A 40 27.62 -4.76 32.61
CA GLY A 40 26.75 -3.64 32.94
C GLY A 40 25.52 -4.04 33.77
N LYS A 41 24.75 -3.03 34.18
CA LYS A 41 23.53 -3.18 34.98
C LYS A 41 22.30 -2.81 34.17
N ILE A 42 21.23 -3.60 34.31
CA ILE A 42 19.95 -3.35 33.66
C ILE A 42 18.91 -2.97 34.72
N THR A 43 18.17 -1.90 34.47
CA THR A 43 16.99 -1.51 35.26
C THR A 43 15.77 -1.44 34.35
N SER A 44 14.62 -1.93 34.82
CA SER A 44 13.36 -1.91 34.07
C SER A 44 12.37 -0.91 34.64
N GLY A 45 11.49 -0.39 33.80
CA GLY A 45 10.45 0.54 34.17
C GLY A 45 9.25 0.48 33.23
N LYS A 46 8.22 1.25 33.58
CA LYS A 46 6.98 1.39 32.82
C LYS A 46 6.70 2.87 32.58
N PHE A 47 6.20 3.21 31.39
CA PHE A 47 5.83 4.57 31.01
C PHE A 47 4.40 4.59 30.49
N ASP A 48 3.55 5.43 31.08
CA ASP A 48 2.11 5.54 30.80
C ASP A 48 1.59 6.99 30.69
N ALA A 49 2.50 7.98 30.74
CA ALA A 49 2.16 9.39 30.81
C ALA A 49 2.27 10.13 29.46
N SER A 50 2.12 9.44 28.33
CA SER A 50 2.31 10.04 27.01
C SER A 50 1.19 11.02 26.65
N GLN A 51 1.56 12.23 26.19
CA GLN A 51 0.62 13.18 25.59
C GLN A 51 0.58 13.02 24.07
N VAL A 52 1.71 12.67 23.45
CA VAL A 52 1.82 12.40 22.01
C VAL A 52 1.02 11.15 21.59
N PHE A 53 1.04 10.11 22.43
CA PHE A 53 0.28 8.86 22.23
C PHE A 53 -0.66 8.61 23.43
N PRO A 54 -1.75 9.37 23.55
CA PRO A 54 -2.58 9.36 24.76
C PRO A 54 -3.15 7.96 25.04
N GLY A 55 -3.18 7.59 26.32
CA GLY A 55 -3.73 6.32 26.81
C GLY A 55 -2.84 5.10 26.56
N THR A 56 -1.66 5.28 25.97
CA THR A 56 -0.70 4.19 25.76
C THR A 56 0.17 3.93 26.99
N VAL A 57 0.55 2.67 27.13
CA VAL A 57 1.41 2.15 28.19
C VAL A 57 2.50 1.30 27.55
N ARG A 58 3.74 1.40 28.03
CA ARG A 58 4.87 0.64 27.51
C ARG A 58 5.90 0.31 28.59
N ASP A 59 6.51 -0.86 28.45
CA ASP A 59 7.66 -1.26 29.26
C ASP A 59 8.96 -0.80 28.61
N TYR A 60 9.95 -0.50 29.44
CA TYR A 60 11.29 -0.19 28.99
C TYR A 60 12.35 -0.75 29.93
N SER A 61 13.60 -0.79 29.45
CA SER A 61 14.77 -1.09 30.26
C SER A 61 15.94 -0.19 29.88
N VAL A 62 16.84 0.03 30.83
CA VAL A 62 18.03 0.88 30.67
C VAL A 62 19.23 0.05 31.09
N TYR A 63 20.20 -0.09 30.19
CA TYR A 63 21.49 -0.70 30.46
C TYR A 63 22.54 0.40 30.68
N VAL A 64 23.27 0.27 31.79
CA VAL A 64 24.40 1.14 32.15
C VAL A 64 25.66 0.28 32.17
N PRO A 65 26.67 0.56 31.32
CA PRO A 65 27.89 -0.25 31.26
C PRO A 65 28.70 -0.12 32.54
N ALA A 66 29.49 -1.14 32.89
CA ALA A 66 30.34 -1.13 34.08
C ALA A 66 31.37 0.03 34.11
N GLN A 67 31.76 0.50 32.92
CA GLN A 67 32.73 1.56 32.67
C GLN A 67 32.13 2.97 32.78
N TYR A 68 30.81 3.10 32.99
CA TYR A 68 30.14 4.39 33.13
C TYR A 68 30.61 5.15 34.38
N THR A 69 30.93 6.44 34.21
CA THR A 69 31.20 7.36 35.31
C THR A 69 30.39 8.65 35.13
N PRO A 70 29.82 9.23 36.21
CA PRO A 70 28.92 10.39 36.10
C PRO A 70 29.61 11.69 35.66
N ASP A 71 30.94 11.77 35.74
CA ASP A 71 31.75 12.92 35.33
C ASP A 71 32.00 13.00 33.80
N LYS A 72 31.77 11.91 33.06
CA LYS A 72 31.96 11.85 31.61
C LYS A 72 30.64 11.48 30.91
N PRO A 73 30.21 12.23 29.89
CA PRO A 73 29.00 11.89 29.15
C PRO A 73 29.22 10.57 28.39
N ALA A 74 28.35 9.59 28.62
CA ALA A 74 28.32 8.35 27.85
C ALA A 74 27.56 8.55 26.53
N ALA A 75 27.93 7.80 25.50
CA ALA A 75 27.12 7.70 24.29
C ALA A 75 25.74 7.07 24.59
N LEU A 76 24.78 7.24 23.70
CA LEU A 76 23.43 6.70 23.82
C LEU A 76 23.09 5.81 22.62
N MET A 77 22.50 4.64 22.88
CA MET A 77 21.86 3.84 21.84
C MET A 77 20.45 3.42 22.25
N VAL A 78 19.45 3.79 21.46
CA VAL A 78 18.04 3.48 21.74
C VAL A 78 17.56 2.36 20.82
N PHE A 79 16.94 1.33 21.41
CA PHE A 79 16.45 0.14 20.73
C PHE A 79 14.92 0.09 20.77
N MET A 80 14.30 0.17 19.59
CA MET A 80 12.87 -0.11 19.40
C MET A 80 12.60 -1.61 19.52
N ASP A 81 11.41 -2.00 19.95
CA ASP A 81 11.10 -3.39 20.35
C ASP A 81 12.09 -3.91 21.40
N GLY A 82 12.37 -3.08 22.40
CA GLY A 82 13.43 -3.25 23.37
C GLY A 82 13.51 -4.63 24.04
N ALA A 83 12.37 -5.26 24.32
CA ALA A 83 12.30 -6.60 24.91
C ALA A 83 13.05 -7.65 24.06
N GLY A 84 13.01 -7.55 22.73
CA GLY A 84 13.72 -8.47 21.85
C GLY A 84 15.24 -8.29 21.89
N TYR A 85 15.70 -7.06 22.03
CA TYR A 85 17.13 -6.71 22.06
C TYR A 85 17.80 -6.98 23.41
N VAL A 86 17.09 -6.70 24.51
CA VAL A 86 17.61 -6.87 25.88
C VAL A 86 17.65 -8.34 26.32
N ASN A 87 16.87 -9.22 25.67
CA ASN A 87 16.75 -10.62 26.04
C ASN A 87 18.11 -11.37 25.94
N PRO A 88 18.67 -11.88 27.06
CA PRO A 88 19.96 -12.57 27.06
C PRO A 88 19.93 -13.94 26.36
N GLN A 89 18.75 -14.49 26.09
CA GLN A 89 18.55 -15.71 25.29
C GLN A 89 17.97 -15.41 23.90
N GLY A 90 17.84 -14.12 23.54
CA GLY A 90 17.33 -13.68 22.24
C GLY A 90 18.37 -13.80 21.12
N ALA A 91 18.00 -13.38 19.92
CA ALA A 91 18.93 -13.34 18.78
C ALA A 91 20.01 -12.26 18.93
N PHE A 92 19.65 -11.10 19.51
CA PHE A 92 20.51 -9.92 19.56
C PHE A 92 21.42 -9.86 20.79
N ARG A 93 20.91 -10.19 21.99
CA ARG A 93 21.68 -10.27 23.25
C ARG A 93 22.51 -8.99 23.51
N VAL A 94 21.88 -7.83 23.30
CA VAL A 94 22.58 -6.53 23.26
C VAL A 94 23.42 -6.26 24.52
N PRO A 95 22.96 -6.51 25.76
CA PRO A 95 23.76 -6.21 26.94
C PRO A 95 25.15 -6.88 26.91
N ALA A 96 25.19 -8.19 26.62
CA ALA A 96 26.45 -8.95 26.55
C ALA A 96 27.33 -8.49 25.36
N LEU A 97 26.71 -8.12 24.24
CA LEU A 97 27.42 -7.55 23.10
C LEU A 97 28.07 -6.21 23.48
N LEU A 98 27.33 -5.31 24.12
CA LEU A 98 27.84 -4.00 24.53
C LEU A 98 28.95 -4.13 25.58
N ASP A 99 28.80 -5.02 26.56
CA ASP A 99 29.85 -5.34 27.54
C ASP A 99 31.17 -5.68 26.82
N THR A 100 31.08 -6.54 25.81
CA THR A 100 32.22 -7.00 25.01
C THR A 100 32.83 -5.86 24.18
N LEU A 101 32.03 -5.17 23.37
CA LEU A 101 32.54 -4.13 22.45
C LEU A 101 33.08 -2.89 23.19
N ILE A 102 32.50 -2.53 24.34
CA ILE A 102 33.01 -1.46 25.20
C ILE A 102 34.33 -1.88 25.84
N HIS A 103 34.43 -3.13 26.32
CA HIS A 103 35.68 -3.66 26.87
C HIS A 103 36.80 -3.70 25.83
N GLU A 104 36.49 -4.10 24.59
CA GLU A 104 37.41 -4.11 23.44
C GLU A 104 37.75 -2.71 22.91
N GLN A 105 37.11 -1.65 23.43
CA GLN A 105 37.19 -0.27 22.89
C GLN A 105 36.78 -0.17 21.42
N ALA A 106 36.00 -1.13 20.92
CA ALA A 106 35.44 -1.14 19.57
C ALA A 106 34.21 -0.22 19.44
N MET A 107 33.69 0.28 20.56
CA MET A 107 32.69 1.34 20.64
C MET A 107 32.91 2.17 21.93
N PRO A 108 32.42 3.42 22.00
CA PRO A 108 32.52 4.23 23.21
C PRO A 108 31.68 3.65 24.35
N VAL A 109 31.96 4.07 25.59
CA VAL A 109 31.11 3.78 26.75
C VAL A 109 29.70 4.30 26.45
N THR A 110 28.74 3.38 26.35
CA THR A 110 27.40 3.65 25.82
C THR A 110 26.32 3.16 26.77
N VAL A 111 25.41 4.05 27.16
CA VAL A 111 24.14 3.71 27.81
C VAL A 111 23.15 3.26 26.75
N ALA A 112 22.45 2.15 26.99
CA ALA A 112 21.43 1.65 26.07
C ALA A 112 20.03 1.74 26.68
N VAL A 113 19.06 2.22 25.90
CA VAL A 113 17.64 2.30 26.27
C VAL A 113 16.85 1.37 25.38
N PHE A 114 16.09 0.45 25.98
CA PHE A 114 15.26 -0.53 25.31
C PHE A 114 13.80 -0.18 25.53
N VAL A 115 13.08 0.23 24.49
CA VAL A 115 11.69 0.68 24.60
C VAL A 115 10.76 -0.19 23.77
N ASN A 116 9.69 -0.70 24.40
CA ASN A 116 8.62 -1.39 23.68
C ASN A 116 7.61 -0.38 23.11
N PRO A 117 6.88 -0.74 22.05
CA PRO A 117 5.79 0.09 21.55
C PRO A 117 4.67 0.23 22.58
N GLY A 118 3.90 1.32 22.48
CA GLY A 118 2.71 1.52 23.29
C GLY A 118 1.62 0.48 23.03
N THR A 119 0.94 0.08 24.10
CA THR A 119 -0.32 -0.65 24.08
C THR A 119 -1.39 0.20 24.76
N ILE A 120 -2.60 0.23 24.23
CA ILE A 120 -3.75 0.87 24.89
C ILE A 120 -4.48 -0.22 25.66
N PRO A 121 -4.45 -0.18 27.01
CA PRO A 121 -5.17 -1.16 27.83
C PRO A 121 -6.67 -1.08 27.58
N ALA A 122 -7.34 -2.22 27.48
CA ALA A 122 -8.80 -2.28 27.48
C ALA A 122 -9.35 -1.97 28.87
N THR A 123 -10.46 -1.25 28.91
CA THR A 123 -11.19 -0.91 30.15
C THR A 123 -12.62 -1.48 30.15
N ALA A 124 -13.17 -1.79 28.98
CA ALA A 124 -14.45 -2.48 28.85
C ALA A 124 -14.35 -3.99 29.19
N PRO A 125 -15.34 -4.57 29.88
CA PRO A 125 -15.36 -6.00 30.16
C PRO A 125 -15.31 -6.86 28.89
N GLY A 126 -14.40 -7.83 28.83
CA GLY A 126 -14.23 -8.73 27.68
C GLY A 126 -13.43 -8.16 26.50
N ALA A 127 -13.16 -6.85 26.49
CA ALA A 127 -12.36 -6.20 25.46
C ALA A 127 -10.86 -6.50 25.61
N LYS A 128 -10.14 -6.46 24.48
CA LYS A 128 -8.69 -6.76 24.44
C LYS A 128 -7.85 -5.49 24.32
N PRO A 129 -6.64 -5.45 24.92
CA PRO A 129 -5.71 -4.35 24.69
C PRO A 129 -5.39 -4.19 23.20
N ARG A 130 -5.27 -2.94 22.75
CA ARG A 130 -4.95 -2.61 21.36
C ARG A 130 -3.48 -2.25 21.23
N SER A 131 -2.77 -2.92 20.33
CA SER A 131 -1.40 -2.53 19.99
C SER A 131 -1.40 -1.18 19.26
N ASN A 132 -0.49 -0.29 19.66
CA ASN A 132 -0.22 0.96 18.95
C ASN A 132 1.05 0.87 18.07
N ARG A 133 1.73 -0.29 18.06
CA ARG A 133 3.05 -0.47 17.43
C ARG A 133 3.12 0.06 16.01
N SER A 134 2.22 -0.36 15.12
CA SER A 134 2.29 0.10 13.73
C SER A 134 2.05 1.61 13.59
N PHE A 135 1.13 2.16 14.37
CA PHE A 135 0.85 3.60 14.35
C PHE A 135 2.02 4.41 14.91
N GLU A 136 2.69 3.92 15.96
CA GLU A 136 3.89 4.56 16.52
C GLU A 136 5.11 4.43 15.59
N TYR A 137 5.32 3.25 15.02
CA TYR A 137 6.58 2.90 14.37
C TYR A 137 6.59 3.11 12.85
N ASP A 138 5.51 2.76 12.15
CA ASP A 138 5.46 2.83 10.68
C ASP A 138 4.95 4.17 10.15
N SER A 139 4.31 4.99 10.99
CA SER A 139 3.83 6.32 10.58
C SER A 139 5.00 7.25 10.31
N LEU A 140 4.96 7.93 9.16
CA LEU A 140 5.92 8.96 8.82
C LEU A 140 5.71 10.23 9.66
N GLY A 141 6.72 11.10 9.67
CA GLY A 141 6.71 12.37 10.38
C GLY A 141 7.31 12.29 11.77
N ASP A 142 7.35 13.43 12.45
CA ASP A 142 8.13 13.63 13.68
C ASP A 142 7.44 13.11 14.95
N ARG A 143 6.17 12.66 14.87
CA ARG A 143 5.37 12.29 16.05
C ARG A 143 6.11 11.33 16.99
N TYR A 144 6.64 10.23 16.46
CA TYR A 144 7.38 9.28 17.30
C TYR A 144 8.69 9.87 17.83
N ALA A 145 9.41 10.63 17.01
CA ALA A 145 10.66 11.27 17.41
C ALA A 145 10.44 12.27 18.55
N THR A 146 9.37 13.07 18.47
CA THR A 146 8.91 14.00 19.51
C THR A 146 8.54 13.25 20.79
N PHE A 147 7.74 12.18 20.70
CA PHE A 147 7.48 11.30 21.86
C PHE A 147 8.79 10.80 22.51
N LEU A 148 9.70 10.27 21.69
CA LEU A 148 10.93 9.65 22.16
C LEU A 148 11.80 10.67 22.88
N VAL A 149 12.05 11.83 22.27
CA VAL A 149 12.97 12.86 22.77
C VAL A 149 12.37 13.68 23.90
N ASP A 150 11.10 14.09 23.78
CA ASP A 150 10.53 15.11 24.66
C ASP A 150 9.82 14.49 25.87
N GLU A 151 9.26 13.27 25.74
CA GLU A 151 8.51 12.63 26.82
C GLU A 151 9.27 11.46 27.45
N PHE A 152 9.84 10.58 26.64
CA PHE A 152 10.31 9.28 27.11
C PHE A 152 11.77 9.28 27.59
N LEU A 153 12.72 9.75 26.78
CA LEU A 153 14.14 9.76 27.15
C LEU A 153 14.45 10.56 28.42
N PRO A 154 13.78 11.69 28.74
CA PRO A 154 13.98 12.38 30.02
C PRO A 154 13.66 11.50 31.23
N VAL A 155 12.69 10.58 31.10
CA VAL A 155 12.34 9.61 32.15
C VAL A 155 13.35 8.47 32.19
N ALA A 156 13.66 7.87 31.04
CA ALA A 156 14.55 6.72 30.94
C ALA A 156 16.00 7.04 31.35
N LEU A 157 16.46 8.27 31.11
CA LEU A 157 17.85 8.70 31.36
C LEU A 157 18.02 9.47 32.67
N LYS A 158 16.99 9.50 33.53
CA LYS A 158 17.02 10.27 34.77
C LYS A 158 18.21 9.87 35.65
N GLY A 159 19.07 10.84 35.94
CA GLY A 159 20.26 10.65 36.78
C GLY A 159 21.50 10.11 36.03
N LEU A 160 21.43 9.97 34.71
CA LEU A 160 22.56 9.56 33.87
C LEU A 160 23.14 10.75 33.10
N ASN A 161 24.47 10.83 33.02
CA ASN A 161 25.19 11.79 32.20
C ASN A 161 25.41 11.17 30.81
N VAL A 162 24.58 11.57 29.85
CA VAL A 162 24.62 11.09 28.46
C VAL A 162 24.97 12.25 27.53
N SER A 163 25.71 11.96 26.46
CA SER A 163 26.08 12.94 25.44
C SER A 163 24.85 13.50 24.75
N ALA A 164 24.90 14.79 24.46
CA ALA A 164 23.93 15.51 23.62
C ALA A 164 24.42 15.65 22.17
N ASP A 165 25.66 15.27 21.85
CA ASP A 165 26.18 15.30 20.48
C ASP A 165 25.47 14.19 19.67
N PRO A 166 24.81 14.50 18.54
CA PRO A 166 24.17 13.48 17.70
C PRO A 166 25.15 12.41 17.21
N LYS A 167 26.45 12.71 17.08
CA LYS A 167 27.47 11.70 16.73
C LYS A 167 27.60 10.62 17.80
N ASP A 168 27.26 10.92 19.05
CA ASP A 168 27.29 9.98 20.17
C ASP A 168 25.93 9.31 20.41
N ARG A 169 24.97 9.46 19.50
CA ARG A 169 23.59 9.02 19.70
C ARG A 169 23.08 8.21 18.52
N ALA A 170 22.70 6.96 18.80
CA ALA A 170 22.23 5.99 17.83
C ALA A 170 20.80 5.51 18.14
N VAL A 171 20.06 5.16 17.10
CA VAL A 171 18.76 4.50 17.17
C VAL A 171 18.80 3.19 16.37
N CYS A 172 18.16 2.16 16.89
CA CYS A 172 18.19 0.81 16.36
C CYS A 172 16.79 0.18 16.40
N GLY A 173 16.46 -0.64 15.40
CA GLY A 173 15.25 -1.44 15.46
C GLY A 173 15.15 -2.48 14.34
N ILE A 174 14.14 -3.35 14.47
CA ILE A 174 13.87 -4.44 13.53
C ILE A 174 12.46 -4.30 12.94
N SER A 175 12.26 -4.58 11.66
CA SER A 175 10.94 -4.53 11.02
C SER A 175 10.33 -3.12 11.14
N SER A 176 9.12 -2.96 11.70
CA SER A 176 8.59 -1.62 12.03
C SER A 176 9.51 -0.83 12.97
N GLY A 177 10.22 -1.48 13.89
CA GLY A 177 11.23 -0.81 14.70
C GLY A 177 12.40 -0.26 13.87
N GLY A 178 12.73 -0.90 12.74
CA GLY A 178 13.81 -0.49 11.84
C GLY A 178 13.47 0.77 11.06
N ILE A 179 12.25 0.86 10.50
CA ILE A 179 11.77 2.12 9.92
C ILE A 179 11.61 3.19 11.00
N CYS A 180 11.11 2.85 12.19
CA CYS A 180 10.95 3.78 13.30
C CYS A 180 12.28 4.43 13.74
N ALA A 181 13.34 3.61 13.84
CA ALA A 181 14.69 4.11 14.10
C ALA A 181 15.16 5.06 13.00
N PHE A 182 14.96 4.70 11.72
CA PHE A 182 15.28 5.58 10.61
C PHE A 182 14.48 6.90 10.68
N THR A 183 13.17 6.83 10.92
CA THR A 183 12.29 7.99 11.08
C THR A 183 12.75 8.92 12.20
N ALA A 184 13.12 8.36 13.36
CA ALA A 184 13.54 9.15 14.51
C ALA A 184 14.79 9.99 14.19
N ALA A 185 15.82 9.39 13.59
CA ALA A 185 17.02 10.11 13.17
C ALA A 185 16.77 11.01 11.95
N TRP A 186 15.87 10.61 11.05
CA TRP A 186 15.50 11.43 9.90
C TRP A 186 14.83 12.73 10.35
N GLU A 187 13.87 12.68 11.28
CA GLU A 187 13.12 13.84 11.73
C GLU A 187 13.86 14.68 12.78
N LYS A 188 14.74 14.05 13.57
CA LYS A 188 15.56 14.71 14.61
C LYS A 188 17.05 14.39 14.43
N PRO A 189 17.69 14.76 13.30
CA PRO A 189 19.11 14.47 13.06
C PRO A 189 20.03 15.20 14.05
N GLU A 190 19.55 16.27 14.68
CA GLU A 190 20.23 16.96 15.79
C GLU A 190 20.24 16.14 17.10
N GLN A 191 19.38 15.12 17.22
CA GLN A 191 19.32 14.22 18.37
C GLN A 191 19.99 12.87 18.10
N PHE A 192 19.96 12.36 16.86
CA PHE A 192 20.50 11.05 16.50
C PHE A 192 21.24 11.11 15.16
N GLY A 193 22.56 10.96 15.20
CA GLY A 193 23.41 10.94 14.01
C GLY A 193 23.64 9.53 13.46
N LYS A 194 23.17 8.47 14.13
CA LYS A 194 23.44 7.07 13.77
C LYS A 194 22.16 6.23 13.76
N VAL A 195 21.98 5.41 12.73
CA VAL A 195 20.82 4.54 12.54
C VAL A 195 21.27 3.13 12.23
N LEU A 196 20.64 2.15 12.89
CA LEU A 196 20.73 0.74 12.54
C LEU A 196 19.33 0.18 12.29
N SER A 197 19.05 -0.27 11.07
CA SER A 197 17.78 -0.89 10.69
C SER A 197 18.00 -2.34 10.26
N HIS A 198 17.35 -3.26 10.95
CA HIS A 198 17.26 -4.67 10.57
C HIS A 198 15.91 -4.93 9.88
N ILE A 199 15.94 -5.51 8.68
CA ILE A 199 14.77 -5.91 7.88
C ILE A 199 13.66 -4.84 7.92
N GLY A 200 14.03 -3.58 7.71
CA GLY A 200 13.16 -2.43 8.00
C GLY A 200 11.94 -2.37 7.07
N SER A 201 10.76 -2.01 7.61
CA SER A 201 9.50 -1.96 6.85
C SER A 201 9.35 -0.74 5.94
N PHE A 202 10.31 -0.50 5.04
CA PHE A 202 10.25 0.56 4.01
C PHE A 202 9.26 0.24 2.86
N THR A 203 8.19 -0.46 3.20
CA THR A 203 7.04 -0.82 2.35
C THR A 203 5.83 0.04 2.72
N ASN A 204 4.66 -0.20 2.13
CA ASN A 204 3.45 0.62 2.33
C ASN A 204 2.56 0.13 3.48
N ILE A 205 3.14 0.00 4.68
CA ILE A 205 2.37 -0.18 5.92
C ILE A 205 1.64 1.12 6.26
N ARG A 206 2.38 2.24 6.34
CA ARG A 206 1.85 3.59 6.58
C ARG A 206 2.64 4.67 5.81
N GLY A 207 3.04 4.34 4.58
CA GLY A 207 3.76 5.26 3.70
C GLY A 207 5.28 5.07 3.63
N GLY A 208 5.85 4.06 4.27
CA GLY A 208 7.31 3.83 4.32
C GLY A 208 8.04 3.83 2.98
N TRP A 209 7.38 3.43 1.90
CA TRP A 209 7.88 3.52 0.51
C TRP A 209 8.31 4.94 0.08
N ALA A 210 7.81 6.00 0.74
CA ALA A 210 8.13 7.37 0.41
C ALA A 210 9.58 7.77 0.73
N TYR A 211 10.25 7.06 1.67
CA TYR A 211 11.59 7.43 2.12
C TYR A 211 12.63 7.44 0.99
N SER A 212 12.56 6.51 0.04
CA SER A 212 13.47 6.49 -1.11
C SER A 212 13.39 7.79 -1.92
N GLY A 213 12.20 8.37 -2.09
CA GLY A 213 12.02 9.67 -2.75
C GLY A 213 12.47 10.85 -1.88
N LEU A 214 12.15 10.82 -0.59
CA LEU A 214 12.53 11.87 0.37
C LEU A 214 14.05 11.98 0.54
N VAL A 215 14.75 10.85 0.65
CA VAL A 215 16.22 10.79 0.72
C VAL A 215 16.84 11.41 -0.54
N ARG A 216 16.35 11.08 -1.73
CA ARG A 216 16.86 11.63 -3.00
C ARG A 216 16.76 13.16 -3.08
N LYS A 217 15.72 13.76 -2.47
CA LYS A 217 15.58 15.24 -2.39
C LYS A 217 16.69 15.92 -1.63
N THR A 218 17.38 15.21 -0.76
CA THR A 218 18.47 15.77 0.06
C THR A 218 19.82 15.72 -0.65
N LYS A 219 19.90 15.32 -1.92
CA LYS A 219 21.16 15.17 -2.68
C LYS A 219 22.17 16.31 -2.52
N ASP A 220 21.68 17.54 -2.45
CA ASP A 220 22.52 18.74 -2.33
C ASP A 220 22.83 19.07 -0.86
N HIS A 221 21.97 18.64 0.07
CA HIS A 221 22.10 18.85 1.51
C HIS A 221 21.66 17.61 2.31
N PRO A 222 22.44 16.51 2.29
CA PRO A 222 22.10 15.30 3.02
C PRO A 222 21.97 15.59 4.52
N LYS A 223 20.94 15.01 5.15
CA LYS A 223 20.83 15.07 6.62
C LYS A 223 22.08 14.38 7.24
N PRO A 224 22.62 14.89 8.37
CA PRO A 224 23.86 14.39 8.96
C PRO A 224 23.66 13.08 9.74
N ILE A 225 23.18 12.04 9.06
CA ILE A 225 22.94 10.72 9.63
C ILE A 225 23.78 9.65 8.92
N LYS A 226 24.30 8.70 9.69
CA LYS A 226 25.01 7.52 9.22
C LYS A 226 24.09 6.30 9.37
N VAL A 227 23.92 5.53 8.29
CA VAL A 227 22.85 4.52 8.20
C VAL A 227 23.38 3.13 7.94
N TYR A 228 23.13 2.19 8.85
CA TYR A 228 23.35 0.76 8.62
C TYR A 228 22.01 0.08 8.33
N LEU A 229 21.92 -0.60 7.18
CA LEU A 229 20.78 -1.38 6.73
C LEU A 229 21.19 -2.85 6.62
N GLN A 230 20.46 -3.73 7.30
CA GLN A 230 20.52 -5.18 7.05
C GLN A 230 19.16 -5.66 6.56
N GLU A 231 19.16 -6.56 5.58
CA GLU A 231 17.95 -7.15 4.99
C GLU A 231 18.19 -8.64 4.67
N GLY A 232 17.14 -9.46 4.69
CA GLY A 232 17.16 -10.87 4.31
C GLY A 232 16.80 -11.07 2.84
N ARG A 233 17.46 -11.99 2.14
CA ARG A 233 17.16 -12.31 0.72
C ARG A 233 15.77 -12.91 0.50
N GLU A 234 15.26 -13.62 1.49
CA GLU A 234 13.98 -14.34 1.44
C GLU A 234 12.92 -13.65 2.33
N ASP A 235 13.11 -12.36 2.61
CA ASP A 235 12.18 -11.61 3.45
C ASP A 235 10.81 -11.37 2.75
N LEU A 236 9.88 -10.76 3.47
CA LEU A 236 8.46 -10.73 3.14
C LEU A 236 8.16 -10.11 1.76
N ASN A 237 7.24 -10.75 1.06
CA ASN A 237 6.46 -10.16 -0.03
C ASN A 237 4.98 -10.28 0.34
N ASN A 238 4.40 -9.19 0.85
CA ASN A 238 3.08 -9.18 1.50
C ASN A 238 2.19 -8.04 0.98
N LEU A 239 0.99 -7.89 1.54
CA LEU A 239 0.06 -6.79 1.26
C LEU A 239 0.74 -5.40 1.17
N HIS A 240 1.77 -5.16 1.98
CA HIS A 240 2.40 -3.86 2.09
C HIS A 240 3.53 -3.63 1.07
N GLY A 241 4.16 -4.69 0.57
CA GLY A 241 5.23 -4.58 -0.43
C GLY A 241 6.19 -5.76 -0.43
N ASN A 242 7.26 -5.62 -1.21
CA ASN A 242 8.39 -6.55 -1.23
C ASN A 242 9.55 -5.94 -0.45
N TRP A 243 9.85 -6.50 0.72
CA TRP A 243 10.76 -5.92 1.71
C TRP A 243 12.22 -5.89 1.21
N PRO A 244 12.75 -6.98 0.62
CA PRO A 244 14.08 -6.95 0.02
C PRO A 244 14.24 -5.85 -1.04
N LEU A 245 13.27 -5.73 -1.96
CA LEU A 245 13.30 -4.72 -3.01
C LEU A 245 13.15 -3.29 -2.45
N SER A 246 12.38 -3.10 -1.39
CA SER A 246 12.22 -1.81 -0.71
C SER A 246 13.51 -1.35 -0.04
N ASN A 247 14.20 -2.23 0.69
CA ASN A 247 15.48 -1.91 1.33
C ASN A 247 16.59 -1.68 0.29
N GLN A 248 16.60 -2.41 -0.82
CA GLN A 248 17.50 -2.15 -1.96
C GLN A 248 17.25 -0.77 -2.58
N GLN A 249 15.97 -0.39 -2.73
CA GLN A 249 15.60 0.92 -3.27
C GLN A 249 16.03 2.07 -2.34
N LEU A 250 15.89 1.90 -1.01
CA LEU A 250 16.39 2.88 -0.04
C LEU A 250 17.91 2.96 -0.05
N ALA A 251 18.63 1.83 -0.13
CA ALA A 251 20.09 1.81 -0.25
C ALA A 251 20.57 2.55 -1.51
N ALA A 252 19.89 2.36 -2.65
CA ALA A 252 20.16 3.12 -3.87
C ALA A 252 19.89 4.63 -3.70
N ALA A 253 18.85 5.01 -2.94
CA ALA A 253 18.57 6.41 -2.62
C ALA A 253 19.66 7.04 -1.73
N LEU A 254 20.14 6.31 -0.71
CA LEU A 254 21.23 6.75 0.17
C LEU A 254 22.53 6.95 -0.60
N GLN A 255 22.86 6.03 -1.51
CA GLN A 255 24.00 6.17 -2.42
C GLN A 255 23.86 7.40 -3.31
N PHE A 256 22.71 7.54 -3.98
CA PHE A 256 22.44 8.67 -4.85
C PHE A 256 22.61 9.99 -4.10
N ALA A 257 22.04 10.10 -2.91
CA ALA A 257 22.08 11.31 -2.10
C ALA A 257 23.45 11.57 -1.44
N GLY A 258 24.34 10.58 -1.35
CA GLY A 258 25.69 10.73 -0.81
C GLY A 258 25.78 10.55 0.71
N TYR A 259 24.90 9.75 1.30
CA TYR A 259 24.95 9.41 2.73
C TYR A 259 26.11 8.46 3.05
N GLN A 260 26.63 8.54 4.29
CA GLN A 260 27.48 7.46 4.82
C GLN A 260 26.59 6.28 5.20
N TYR A 261 26.66 5.17 4.45
CA TYR A 261 25.73 4.07 4.65
C TYR A 261 26.36 2.69 4.41
N LYS A 262 25.88 1.68 5.12
CA LYS A 262 26.18 0.27 4.86
C LYS A 262 24.89 -0.46 4.55
N PHE A 263 24.91 -1.29 3.51
CA PHE A 263 23.83 -2.20 3.18
C PHE A 263 24.35 -3.65 3.14
N VAL A 264 23.70 -4.53 3.89
CA VAL A 264 24.06 -5.95 4.02
C VAL A 264 22.83 -6.81 3.73
N MET A 265 22.94 -7.65 2.70
CA MET A 265 21.97 -8.70 2.40
C MET A 265 22.43 -10.01 3.03
N THR A 266 21.66 -10.54 3.97
CA THR A 266 21.87 -11.85 4.61
C THR A 266 20.97 -12.91 3.98
N GLU A 267 21.29 -14.19 4.20
CA GLU A 267 20.38 -15.29 3.85
C GLU A 267 19.13 -15.29 4.77
N GLY A 268 18.07 -15.99 4.33
CA GLY A 268 16.83 -16.20 5.07
C GLY A 268 15.82 -15.05 5.04
N GLY A 269 14.68 -15.26 5.73
CA GLY A 269 13.52 -14.38 5.73
C GLY A 269 13.33 -13.55 7.01
N HIS A 270 12.07 -13.20 7.33
CA HIS A 270 11.70 -12.24 8.39
C HIS A 270 12.06 -12.70 9.82
N SER A 271 13.33 -12.57 10.20
CA SER A 271 13.86 -13.10 11.45
C SER A 271 14.96 -12.25 12.05
N GLY A 272 14.88 -12.05 13.37
CA GLY A 272 15.94 -11.39 14.14
C GLY A 272 17.25 -12.20 14.20
N LYS A 273 17.24 -13.48 13.82
CA LYS A 273 18.43 -14.34 13.82
C LYS A 273 19.57 -13.73 12.99
N PHE A 274 19.31 -13.41 11.73
CA PHE A 274 20.33 -12.93 10.79
C PHE A 274 20.80 -11.51 11.12
N GLY A 275 19.89 -10.67 11.62
CA GLY A 275 20.25 -9.38 12.19
C GLY A 275 21.18 -9.53 13.40
N GLY A 276 20.87 -10.44 14.32
CA GLY A 276 21.70 -10.74 15.48
C GLY A 276 23.07 -11.32 15.14
N GLU A 277 23.18 -12.16 14.11
CA GLU A 277 24.44 -12.70 13.61
C GLU A 277 25.38 -11.62 13.06
N THR A 278 24.83 -10.57 12.44
CA THR A 278 25.60 -9.46 11.86
C THR A 278 25.75 -8.25 12.79
N LEU A 279 25.05 -8.24 13.94
CA LEU A 279 24.99 -7.11 14.85
C LEU A 279 26.37 -6.67 15.39
N PRO A 280 27.32 -7.54 15.76
CA PRO A 280 28.63 -7.10 16.22
C PRO A 280 29.34 -6.21 15.19
N GLU A 281 29.35 -6.62 13.92
CA GLU A 281 30.01 -5.85 12.86
C GLU A 281 29.23 -4.63 12.43
N ALA A 282 27.90 -4.69 12.56
CA ALA A 282 27.05 -3.52 12.39
C ALA A 282 27.38 -2.42 13.40
N VAL A 283 27.53 -2.77 14.68
CA VAL A 283 27.86 -1.82 15.75
C VAL A 283 29.29 -1.28 15.57
N ARG A 284 30.27 -2.14 15.27
CA ARG A 284 31.64 -1.68 14.96
C ARG A 284 31.66 -0.70 13.79
N TRP A 285 30.99 -1.04 12.68
CA TRP A 285 30.90 -0.13 11.53
C TRP A 285 30.20 1.18 11.90
N LEU A 286 29.11 1.12 12.68
CA LEU A 286 28.32 2.30 13.05
C LEU A 286 29.15 3.30 13.86
N TRP A 287 29.98 2.82 14.78
CA TRP A 287 30.82 3.64 15.67
C TRP A 287 32.20 4.03 15.11
N ASP A 288 32.62 3.47 13.98
CA ASP A 288 33.85 3.88 13.30
C ASP A 288 33.61 5.04 12.32
N ASP A 289 34.06 6.24 12.68
CA ASP A 289 33.93 7.44 11.84
C ASP A 289 34.67 7.33 10.48
N LYS A 290 35.62 6.40 10.35
CA LYS A 290 36.39 6.16 9.11
C LYS A 290 35.77 5.08 8.23
N ALA A 291 34.67 4.46 8.65
CA ALA A 291 34.08 3.34 7.94
C ALA A 291 33.57 3.75 6.54
N GLU A 292 33.92 2.96 5.53
CA GLU A 292 33.52 3.21 4.15
C GLU A 292 32.05 2.85 3.90
N SER A 293 31.42 3.62 3.01
CA SER A 293 30.07 3.32 2.54
C SER A 293 30.05 2.09 1.64
N THR A 294 28.91 1.39 1.59
CA THR A 294 28.62 0.46 0.49
C THR A 294 28.67 1.21 -0.84
N ASN A 295 29.16 0.53 -1.89
CA ASN A 295 29.10 0.98 -3.27
C ASN A 295 28.33 -0.06 -4.11
N ILE A 296 27.17 0.34 -4.62
CA ILE A 296 26.31 -0.44 -5.52
C ILE A 296 26.73 -0.07 -6.96
N PRO A 297 27.40 -0.97 -7.69
CA PRO A 297 27.89 -0.66 -9.03
C PRO A 297 26.74 -0.51 -10.02
N ILE A 298 26.86 0.48 -10.91
CA ILE A 298 25.99 0.60 -12.09
C ILE A 298 26.67 -0.16 -13.23
N VAL A 299 26.10 -1.30 -13.61
CA VAL A 299 26.59 -2.08 -14.75
C VAL A 299 25.89 -1.58 -16.00
N ASN A 300 26.65 -1.03 -16.95
CA ASN A 300 26.14 -0.60 -18.25
C ASN A 300 26.93 -1.30 -19.37
N THR A 301 26.41 -2.43 -19.84
CA THR A 301 26.85 -3.13 -21.04
C THR A 301 26.11 -2.56 -22.26
N LYS A 302 26.86 -2.38 -23.35
CA LYS A 302 26.33 -1.99 -24.66
C LYS A 302 26.57 -3.13 -25.65
N PRO A 303 25.90 -4.28 -25.49
CA PRO A 303 26.05 -5.37 -26.43
C PRO A 303 25.62 -4.92 -27.84
N GLU A 304 26.21 -5.53 -28.87
CA GLU A 304 25.78 -5.28 -30.25
C GLU A 304 24.31 -5.71 -30.40
N TRP A 305 23.47 -4.79 -30.82
CA TRP A 305 22.06 -5.08 -31.03
C TRP A 305 21.84 -5.80 -32.36
N GLN A 306 21.03 -6.85 -32.33
CA GLN A 306 20.53 -7.54 -33.52
C GLN A 306 19.00 -7.59 -33.49
N PRO A 307 18.33 -7.40 -34.64
CA PRO A 307 16.88 -7.52 -34.70
C PRO A 307 16.48 -8.97 -34.41
N HIS A 308 15.37 -9.13 -33.68
CA HIS A 308 14.72 -10.42 -33.55
C HIS A 308 14.32 -10.94 -34.96
N PRO A 309 14.32 -12.27 -35.24
CA PRO A 309 13.94 -12.79 -36.55
C PRO A 309 12.57 -12.31 -37.06
N ASP A 310 11.57 -12.22 -36.18
CA ASP A 310 10.25 -11.66 -36.52
C ASP A 310 10.24 -10.13 -36.73
N ALA A 311 11.33 -9.42 -36.42
CA ALA A 311 11.53 -8.00 -36.73
C ALA A 311 12.31 -7.79 -38.04
N VAL A 312 12.54 -8.86 -38.80
CA VAL A 312 13.12 -8.84 -40.15
C VAL A 312 12.01 -9.17 -41.14
N ALA A 313 11.87 -8.36 -42.19
CA ALA A 313 10.87 -8.58 -43.23
C ALA A 313 11.11 -9.94 -43.93
N GLN A 314 10.05 -10.72 -44.09
CA GLN A 314 10.11 -12.05 -44.70
C GLN A 314 9.53 -12.01 -46.11
N GLU A 315 10.16 -12.74 -47.03
CA GLU A 315 9.65 -12.87 -48.40
C GLU A 315 8.28 -13.58 -48.40
N GLY A 316 7.31 -13.02 -49.13
CA GLY A 316 5.95 -13.58 -49.23
C GLY A 316 5.00 -13.23 -48.09
N VAL A 317 5.44 -12.49 -47.06
CA VAL A 317 4.55 -11.95 -46.03
C VAL A 317 3.85 -10.68 -46.55
N PRO A 318 2.50 -10.61 -46.56
CA PRO A 318 1.79 -9.40 -46.94
C PRO A 318 2.10 -8.21 -46.02
N HIS A 319 2.35 -7.04 -46.63
CA HIS A 319 2.72 -5.83 -45.90
C HIS A 319 1.53 -4.91 -45.67
N GLY A 320 1.30 -4.55 -44.41
CA GLY A 320 0.42 -3.46 -44.05
C GLY A 320 0.96 -2.10 -44.47
N LYS A 321 0.14 -1.08 -44.29
CA LYS A 321 0.44 0.30 -44.69
C LYS A 321 0.40 1.22 -43.47
N VAL A 322 1.46 2.00 -43.28
CA VAL A 322 1.47 3.12 -42.33
C VAL A 322 0.96 4.37 -43.04
N GLU A 323 -0.13 4.93 -42.55
CA GLU A 323 -0.74 6.15 -43.05
C GLU A 323 -0.45 7.29 -42.09
N GLN A 324 0.28 8.30 -42.56
CA GLN A 324 0.50 9.54 -41.80
C GLN A 324 -0.81 10.31 -41.73
N MET A 325 -1.18 10.72 -40.51
CA MET A 325 -2.38 11.53 -40.29
C MET A 325 -2.03 13.01 -40.21
N GLU A 326 -3.03 13.87 -40.44
CA GLU A 326 -2.92 15.30 -40.18
C GLU A 326 -2.63 15.56 -38.69
N PRO A 327 -1.77 16.52 -38.34
CA PRO A 327 -1.47 16.84 -36.95
C PRO A 327 -2.72 17.09 -36.13
N TRP A 328 -2.79 16.52 -34.93
CA TRP A 328 -3.97 16.61 -34.07
C TRP A 328 -3.84 17.70 -33.02
N GLU A 329 -4.80 18.63 -32.99
CA GLU A 329 -4.94 19.62 -31.93
C GLU A 329 -5.97 19.16 -30.89
N SER A 330 -5.53 19.03 -29.63
CA SER A 330 -6.37 18.47 -28.58
C SER A 330 -7.20 19.53 -27.85
N LYS A 331 -8.42 19.16 -27.47
CA LYS A 331 -9.29 19.95 -26.59
C LYS A 331 -8.98 19.66 -25.12
N ILE A 332 -8.65 18.41 -24.79
CA ILE A 332 -8.29 17.97 -23.44
C ILE A 332 -6.92 18.52 -23.02
N PHE A 333 -5.94 18.48 -23.92
CA PHE A 333 -4.65 19.14 -23.74
C PHE A 333 -4.58 20.41 -24.60
N ALA A 334 -5.38 21.39 -24.24
CA ALA A 334 -5.55 22.63 -24.99
C ALA A 334 -4.22 23.31 -25.36
N GLY A 335 -4.13 23.86 -26.57
CA GLY A 335 -2.95 24.58 -27.06
C GLY A 335 -1.80 23.70 -27.57
N THR A 336 -1.99 22.38 -27.57
CA THR A 336 -0.97 21.43 -28.04
C THR A 336 -1.33 20.77 -29.37
N THR A 337 -0.32 20.52 -30.20
CA THR A 337 -0.42 19.75 -31.45
C THR A 337 0.47 18.50 -31.38
N ARG A 338 0.10 17.42 -32.06
CA ARG A 338 0.88 16.17 -32.09
C ARG A 338 0.83 15.47 -33.44
N ASP A 339 1.93 14.80 -33.73
CA ASP A 339 2.10 13.99 -34.92
C ASP A 339 1.66 12.55 -34.62
N TRP A 340 0.92 11.93 -35.52
CA TRP A 340 0.43 10.56 -35.34
C TRP A 340 0.21 9.86 -36.68
N ALA A 341 0.20 8.54 -36.67
CA ALA A 341 0.00 7.70 -37.84
C ALA A 341 -0.81 6.45 -37.49
N VAL A 342 -1.41 5.83 -38.49
CA VAL A 342 -2.18 4.58 -38.35
C VAL A 342 -1.58 3.51 -39.24
N TYR A 343 -1.21 2.38 -38.67
CA TYR A 343 -0.86 1.18 -39.42
C TYR A 343 -2.10 0.31 -39.62
N VAL A 344 -2.32 -0.09 -40.88
CA VAL A 344 -3.41 -0.97 -41.29
C VAL A 344 -2.80 -2.26 -41.85
N PRO A 345 -3.09 -3.44 -41.28
CA PRO A 345 -2.53 -4.69 -41.76
C PRO A 345 -3.11 -5.05 -43.13
N ALA A 346 -2.34 -5.72 -43.99
CA ALA A 346 -2.79 -6.17 -45.31
C ALA A 346 -4.04 -7.06 -45.26
N GLN A 347 -4.24 -7.76 -44.14
CA GLN A 347 -5.34 -8.69 -43.88
C GLN A 347 -6.61 -7.98 -43.37
N TYR A 348 -6.60 -6.66 -43.18
CA TYR A 348 -7.77 -5.89 -42.72
C TYR A 348 -8.95 -6.03 -43.70
N LYS A 349 -10.15 -6.20 -43.13
CA LYS A 349 -11.43 -6.24 -43.86
C LYS A 349 -12.46 -5.43 -43.07
N ALA A 350 -13.18 -4.53 -43.74
CA ALA A 350 -14.16 -3.66 -43.08
C ALA A 350 -15.31 -4.43 -42.41
N GLU A 351 -15.63 -5.62 -42.90
CA GLU A 351 -16.68 -6.48 -42.37
C GLU A 351 -16.24 -7.28 -41.13
N GLN A 352 -14.95 -7.29 -40.80
CA GLN A 352 -14.37 -8.00 -39.65
C GLN A 352 -13.60 -7.00 -38.78
N PRO A 353 -14.20 -6.49 -37.70
CA PRO A 353 -13.57 -5.50 -36.84
C PRO A 353 -12.19 -5.96 -36.35
N ALA A 354 -11.16 -5.17 -36.61
CA ALA A 354 -9.79 -5.48 -36.24
C ALA A 354 -9.53 -5.26 -34.74
N ALA A 355 -8.49 -5.91 -34.23
CA ALA A 355 -7.89 -5.53 -32.95
C ALA A 355 -7.25 -4.14 -33.04
N LEU A 356 -7.06 -3.49 -31.89
CA LEU A 356 -6.43 -2.18 -31.76
C LEU A 356 -5.19 -2.29 -30.88
N MET A 357 -4.10 -1.64 -31.29
CA MET A 357 -2.96 -1.39 -30.42
C MET A 357 -2.48 0.05 -30.49
N VAL A 358 -2.43 0.76 -29.35
CA VAL A 358 -1.95 2.15 -29.29
C VAL A 358 -0.51 2.19 -28.79
N PHE A 359 0.37 2.90 -29.49
CA PHE A 359 1.78 3.05 -29.12
C PHE A 359 2.13 4.50 -28.79
N GLN A 360 2.67 4.69 -27.60
CA GLN A 360 3.20 5.98 -27.12
C GLN A 360 4.61 6.22 -27.68
N ASP A 361 4.96 7.49 -27.92
CA ASP A 361 6.11 7.85 -28.77
C ASP A 361 6.08 7.09 -30.12
N GLY A 362 4.86 6.92 -30.64
CA GLY A 362 4.56 5.84 -31.57
C GLY A 362 5.27 5.94 -32.91
N LEU A 363 5.56 7.15 -33.42
CA LEU A 363 6.25 7.29 -34.72
C LEU A 363 7.65 6.67 -34.68
N ARG A 364 8.34 6.73 -33.53
CA ARG A 364 9.63 6.06 -33.35
C ARG A 364 9.49 4.53 -33.30
N MET A 365 8.38 4.02 -32.78
CA MET A 365 8.10 2.59 -32.77
C MET A 365 7.69 2.06 -34.15
N GLY A 366 7.03 2.91 -34.94
CA GLY A 366 6.62 2.64 -36.33
C GLY A 366 7.78 2.61 -37.34
N ASP A 367 8.96 3.09 -36.97
CA ASP A 367 10.15 3.08 -37.83
C ASP A 367 10.66 1.66 -38.08
N VAL A 368 10.64 1.25 -39.36
CA VAL A 368 11.07 -0.07 -39.84
C VAL A 368 12.57 -0.29 -39.79
N ASP A 369 13.36 0.80 -39.76
CA ASP A 369 14.81 0.74 -39.61
C ASP A 369 15.24 0.80 -38.14
N GLY A 370 14.31 1.20 -37.26
CA GLY A 370 14.50 1.34 -35.82
C GLY A 370 14.70 0.03 -35.05
N ARG A 371 14.67 0.12 -33.72
CA ARG A 371 14.84 -1.02 -32.80
C ARG A 371 13.55 -1.80 -32.54
N TRP A 372 12.39 -1.16 -32.74
CA TRP A 372 11.07 -1.77 -32.48
C TRP A 372 10.49 -2.43 -33.72
N ARG A 373 10.58 -1.76 -34.88
CA ARG A 373 10.13 -2.27 -36.19
C ARG A 373 8.69 -2.78 -36.16
N VAL A 374 7.80 -2.06 -35.46
CA VAL A 374 6.44 -2.55 -35.17
C VAL A 374 5.70 -3.01 -36.43
N PRO A 375 5.68 -2.28 -37.57
CA PRO A 375 4.97 -2.74 -38.76
C PRO A 375 5.45 -4.10 -39.26
N ILE A 376 6.77 -4.34 -39.31
CA ILE A 376 7.34 -5.62 -39.75
C ILE A 376 6.95 -6.75 -38.79
N VAL A 377 7.01 -6.49 -37.48
CA VAL A 377 6.63 -7.47 -36.47
C VAL A 377 5.15 -7.82 -36.62
N LEU A 378 4.27 -6.83 -36.74
CA LEU A 378 2.85 -7.05 -36.92
C LEU A 378 2.55 -7.81 -38.23
N ASP A 379 3.16 -7.44 -39.35
CA ASP A 379 3.04 -8.16 -40.63
C ASP A 379 3.34 -9.65 -40.46
N ASN A 380 4.52 -9.96 -39.90
CA ASN A 380 5.00 -11.33 -39.73
C ASN A 380 4.10 -12.15 -38.79
N LEU A 381 3.70 -11.57 -37.65
CA LEU A 381 2.88 -12.28 -36.66
C LEU A 381 1.44 -12.47 -37.13
N ILE A 382 0.84 -11.47 -37.79
CA ILE A 382 -0.52 -11.55 -38.34
C ILE A 382 -0.58 -12.57 -39.48
N ALA A 383 0.39 -12.55 -40.40
CA ALA A 383 0.43 -13.49 -41.52
C ALA A 383 0.53 -14.95 -41.06
N ARG A 384 1.21 -15.20 -39.93
CA ARG A 384 1.38 -16.53 -39.35
C ARG A 384 0.22 -16.95 -38.43
N GLY A 385 -0.65 -16.01 -38.05
CA GLY A 385 -1.77 -16.25 -37.14
C GLY A 385 -1.38 -16.24 -35.65
N ASP A 386 -0.19 -15.76 -35.30
CA ASP A 386 0.27 -15.63 -33.91
C ASP A 386 -0.42 -14.47 -33.18
N MET A 387 -1.01 -13.53 -33.94
CA MET A 387 -1.85 -12.47 -33.42
C MET A 387 -2.97 -12.13 -34.43
N PRO A 388 -4.12 -11.60 -33.98
CA PRO A 388 -5.20 -11.24 -34.88
C PRO A 388 -4.82 -10.04 -35.77
N PRO A 389 -5.50 -9.83 -36.92
CA PRO A 389 -5.40 -8.59 -37.68
C PRO A 389 -5.60 -7.37 -36.75
N THR A 390 -4.54 -6.58 -36.58
CA THR A 390 -4.47 -5.51 -35.59
C THR A 390 -4.11 -4.20 -36.28
N ILE A 391 -4.96 -3.19 -36.09
CA ILE A 391 -4.66 -1.80 -36.45
C ILE A 391 -3.83 -1.18 -35.33
N ALA A 392 -2.71 -0.53 -35.69
CA ALA A 392 -1.87 0.15 -34.71
C ALA A 392 -1.96 1.67 -34.86
N VAL A 393 -2.12 2.37 -33.74
CA VAL A 393 -2.11 3.84 -33.67
C VAL A 393 -0.78 4.27 -33.08
N PHE A 394 0.04 4.94 -33.88
CA PHE A 394 1.32 5.49 -33.49
C PHE A 394 1.13 6.96 -33.11
N ILE A 395 1.21 7.29 -31.82
CA ILE A 395 0.95 8.65 -31.35
C ILE A 395 2.12 9.23 -30.56
N ASN A 396 2.56 10.43 -30.97
CA ASN A 396 3.54 11.21 -30.22
C ASN A 396 2.83 12.12 -29.19
N PRO A 397 3.55 12.52 -28.13
CA PRO A 397 3.00 13.46 -27.14
C PRO A 397 2.73 14.85 -27.73
N GLY A 398 1.87 15.62 -27.08
CA GLY A 398 1.59 17.01 -27.45
C GLY A 398 2.81 17.95 -27.38
N HIS A 399 2.86 18.89 -28.31
CA HIS A 399 3.76 20.04 -28.28
C HIS A 399 2.96 21.33 -28.22
N ASP A 400 3.28 22.14 -27.22
CA ASP A 400 2.74 23.48 -27.02
C ASP A 400 3.18 24.37 -28.18
N LYS A 401 2.20 24.85 -28.95
CA LYS A 401 2.44 25.65 -30.16
C LYS A 401 3.20 26.95 -29.89
N THR A 402 3.23 27.41 -28.64
CA THR A 402 3.90 28.65 -28.23
C THR A 402 5.37 28.46 -27.88
N LYS A 403 5.85 27.20 -27.78
CA LYS A 403 7.21 26.89 -27.34
C LYS A 403 8.06 26.40 -28.50
N PRO A 404 9.36 26.75 -28.57
CA PRO A 404 10.26 26.11 -29.50
C PRO A 404 10.50 24.64 -29.10
N ARG A 405 10.69 23.76 -30.08
CA ARG A 405 11.16 22.39 -29.82
C ARG A 405 12.64 22.43 -29.40
N VAL A 406 12.94 21.88 -28.23
CA VAL A 406 14.33 21.73 -27.76
C VAL A 406 14.82 20.33 -28.12
N GLY A 407 15.81 20.24 -29.03
CA GLY A 407 16.33 18.96 -29.52
C GLY A 407 15.28 18.07 -30.19
N GLY A 408 14.30 18.68 -30.87
CA GLY A 408 13.18 17.97 -31.53
C GLY A 408 12.10 17.44 -30.58
N LYS A 409 12.29 17.58 -29.26
CA LYS A 409 11.39 17.01 -28.24
C LYS A 409 10.09 17.80 -28.14
N HIS A 410 9.01 17.05 -27.96
CA HIS A 410 7.70 17.56 -27.61
C HIS A 410 7.70 18.08 -26.17
N SER A 411 6.99 19.17 -25.91
CA SER A 411 7.06 19.88 -24.63
C SER A 411 6.15 19.28 -23.56
N ASN A 412 5.17 18.46 -23.94
CA ASN A 412 4.15 17.96 -23.02
C ASN A 412 4.33 16.49 -22.61
N ARG A 413 5.38 15.82 -23.09
CA ARG A 413 5.59 14.37 -22.92
C ARG A 413 5.42 13.91 -21.47
N SER A 414 6.11 14.53 -20.52
CA SER A 414 6.01 14.08 -19.12
C SER A 414 4.64 14.38 -18.50
N LEU A 415 4.03 15.52 -18.82
CA LEU A 415 2.70 15.85 -18.31
C LEU A 415 1.64 14.88 -18.83
N GLU A 416 1.70 14.52 -20.11
CA GLU A 416 0.74 13.61 -20.73
C GLU A 416 0.97 12.15 -20.31
N TYR A 417 2.23 11.72 -20.18
CA TYR A 417 2.54 10.30 -20.02
C TYR A 417 2.77 9.86 -18.58
N ASP A 418 3.38 10.70 -17.73
CA ASP A 418 3.75 10.29 -16.36
C ASP A 418 2.72 10.74 -15.31
N SER A 419 1.78 11.65 -15.65
CA SER A 419 0.73 12.07 -14.71
C SER A 419 -0.27 10.95 -14.50
N LEU A 420 -0.67 10.74 -13.23
CA LEU A 420 -1.71 9.79 -12.87
C LEU A 420 -3.11 10.32 -13.23
N GLY A 421 -4.07 9.41 -13.29
CA GLY A 421 -5.49 9.71 -13.54
C GLY A 421 -5.87 9.60 -15.02
N ASP A 422 -7.13 9.93 -15.30
CA ASP A 422 -7.77 9.60 -16.57
C ASP A 422 -7.52 10.58 -17.71
N ARG A 423 -6.84 11.71 -17.47
CA ARG A 423 -6.77 12.84 -18.43
C ARG A 423 -6.21 12.41 -19.79
N TYR A 424 -5.14 11.61 -19.80
CA TYR A 424 -4.59 11.07 -21.06
C TYR A 424 -5.52 10.04 -21.72
N VAL A 425 -6.22 9.26 -20.91
CA VAL A 425 -7.12 8.20 -21.38
C VAL A 425 -8.36 8.80 -22.03
N ARG A 426 -8.91 9.86 -21.44
CA ARG A 426 -9.97 10.67 -22.05
C ARG A 426 -9.51 11.26 -23.38
N PHE A 427 -8.27 11.74 -23.48
CA PHE A 427 -7.71 12.17 -24.75
C PHE A 427 -7.74 11.05 -25.81
N LEU A 428 -7.33 9.84 -25.47
CA LEU A 428 -7.39 8.72 -26.41
C LEU A 428 -8.84 8.38 -26.80
N LEU A 429 -9.74 8.25 -25.82
CA LEU A 429 -11.09 7.72 -26.01
C LEU A 429 -12.10 8.73 -26.56
N GLU A 430 -11.93 10.02 -26.26
CA GLU A 430 -12.84 11.08 -26.68
C GLU A 430 -12.37 11.78 -27.97
N GLU A 431 -11.07 11.71 -28.30
CA GLU A 431 -10.51 12.43 -29.45
C GLU A 431 -9.94 11.50 -30.52
N ILE A 432 -8.93 10.68 -30.19
CA ILE A 432 -8.15 9.95 -31.20
C ILE A 432 -8.87 8.71 -31.71
N ILE A 433 -9.31 7.83 -30.82
CA ILE A 433 -9.95 6.57 -31.19
C ILE A 433 -11.24 6.79 -32.01
N PRO A 434 -12.12 7.75 -31.65
CA PRO A 434 -13.26 8.08 -32.49
C PRO A 434 -12.85 8.50 -33.91
N GLU A 435 -11.75 9.23 -34.08
CA GLU A 435 -11.24 9.61 -35.41
C GLU A 435 -10.77 8.39 -36.21
N VAL A 436 -10.08 7.44 -35.56
CA VAL A 436 -9.66 6.19 -36.22
C VAL A 436 -10.88 5.36 -36.63
N LYS A 437 -11.90 5.27 -35.76
CA LYS A 437 -13.14 4.52 -36.02
C LYS A 437 -13.97 5.08 -37.18
N LYS A 438 -13.76 6.33 -37.61
CA LYS A 438 -14.40 6.86 -38.84
C LYS A 438 -13.87 6.20 -40.12
N ARG A 439 -12.64 5.68 -40.08
CA ARG A 439 -11.95 5.12 -41.26
C ARG A 439 -11.88 3.60 -41.24
N TYR A 440 -11.82 3.00 -40.05
CA TYR A 440 -11.62 1.57 -39.90
C TYR A 440 -12.57 0.95 -38.88
N ALA A 441 -13.03 -0.27 -39.18
CA ALA A 441 -13.78 -1.11 -38.27
C ALA A 441 -12.83 -1.68 -37.20
N ILE A 442 -12.99 -1.22 -35.96
CA ILE A 442 -12.24 -1.68 -34.79
C ILE A 442 -13.22 -2.38 -33.85
N SER A 443 -12.82 -3.52 -33.29
CA SER A 443 -13.63 -4.26 -32.33
C SER A 443 -14.03 -3.38 -31.14
N ASP A 444 -15.20 -3.62 -30.56
CA ASP A 444 -15.60 -3.03 -29.27
C ASP A 444 -15.27 -3.95 -28.08
N ASP A 445 -14.75 -5.16 -28.36
CA ASP A 445 -14.30 -6.08 -27.32
C ASP A 445 -12.96 -5.58 -26.71
N PRO A 446 -12.91 -5.28 -25.40
CA PRO A 446 -11.67 -4.84 -24.75
C PRO A 446 -10.57 -5.92 -24.73
N GLU A 447 -10.90 -7.20 -24.92
CA GLU A 447 -9.89 -8.23 -25.15
C GLU A 447 -9.17 -8.05 -26.49
N MET A 448 -9.72 -7.27 -27.42
CA MET A 448 -9.10 -6.96 -28.71
C MET A 448 -8.30 -5.64 -28.67
N HIS A 449 -8.09 -5.04 -27.49
CA HIS A 449 -7.39 -3.76 -27.34
C HIS A 449 -6.14 -3.88 -26.47
N ALA A 450 -5.04 -3.40 -27.03
CA ALA A 450 -3.75 -3.29 -26.38
C ALA A 450 -3.22 -1.85 -26.40
N ILE A 451 -2.31 -1.56 -25.48
CA ILE A 451 -1.60 -0.29 -25.42
C ILE A 451 -0.16 -0.54 -24.97
N GLY A 452 0.80 0.20 -25.52
CA GLY A 452 2.21 -0.07 -25.27
C GLY A 452 3.12 1.14 -25.37
N GLY A 453 4.26 1.05 -24.71
CA GLY A 453 5.28 2.08 -24.80
C GLY A 453 6.58 1.71 -24.09
N SER A 454 7.52 2.66 -24.11
CA SER A 454 8.80 2.55 -23.41
C SER A 454 9.03 3.80 -22.56
N SER A 455 9.71 3.67 -21.42
CA SER A 455 9.97 4.80 -20.50
C SER A 455 8.65 5.42 -20.04
N SER A 456 8.46 6.74 -20.15
CA SER A 456 7.16 7.39 -19.88
C SER A 456 6.00 6.82 -20.70
N GLY A 457 6.25 6.34 -21.93
CA GLY A 457 5.21 5.69 -22.71
C GLY A 457 4.70 4.39 -22.08
N ALA A 458 5.53 3.71 -21.29
CA ALA A 458 5.17 2.47 -20.62
C ALA A 458 4.28 2.69 -19.39
N ILE A 459 4.58 3.68 -18.54
CA ILE A 459 3.69 4.05 -17.44
C ILE A 459 2.37 4.62 -17.98
N CYS A 460 2.42 5.39 -19.07
CA CYS A 460 1.23 5.92 -19.75
C CYS A 460 0.31 4.78 -20.22
N ALA A 461 0.88 3.74 -20.84
CA ALA A 461 0.16 2.55 -21.26
C ALA A 461 -0.48 1.81 -20.08
N PHE A 462 0.27 1.62 -18.98
CA PHE A 462 -0.27 1.02 -17.77
C PHE A 462 -1.41 1.86 -17.16
N THR A 463 -1.22 3.17 -17.06
CA THR A 463 -2.22 4.12 -16.53
C THR A 463 -3.51 4.05 -17.34
N ALA A 464 -3.41 4.00 -18.67
CA ALA A 464 -4.58 3.91 -19.53
C ALA A 464 -5.40 2.64 -19.30
N ALA A 465 -4.73 1.49 -19.17
CA ALA A 465 -5.41 0.24 -18.84
C ALA A 465 -5.96 0.24 -17.41
N TRP A 466 -5.23 0.82 -16.45
CA TRP A 466 -5.63 0.90 -15.04
C TRP A 466 -6.89 1.74 -14.82
N GLU A 467 -6.99 2.87 -15.50
CA GLU A 467 -8.14 3.77 -15.40
C GLU A 467 -9.33 3.29 -16.26
N ARG A 468 -9.08 2.60 -17.39
CA ARG A 468 -10.11 2.10 -18.31
C ARG A 468 -9.89 0.63 -18.69
N PRO A 469 -10.01 -0.31 -17.72
CA PRO A 469 -9.92 -1.75 -17.97
C PRO A 469 -11.11 -2.30 -18.77
N ASP A 470 -12.18 -1.50 -18.89
CA ASP A 470 -13.31 -1.72 -19.77
C ASP A 470 -12.99 -1.42 -21.25
N TYR A 471 -11.82 -0.82 -21.53
CA TYR A 471 -11.34 -0.56 -22.88
C TYR A 471 -10.01 -1.25 -23.16
N PHE A 472 -8.94 -0.98 -22.41
CA PHE A 472 -7.62 -1.59 -22.64
C PHE A 472 -7.35 -2.74 -21.66
N ARG A 473 -7.12 -3.96 -22.18
CA ARG A 473 -6.80 -5.14 -21.35
C ARG A 473 -5.39 -5.69 -21.51
N LYS A 474 -4.61 -5.17 -22.45
CA LYS A 474 -3.26 -5.67 -22.75
C LYS A 474 -2.25 -4.53 -22.72
N VAL A 475 -1.22 -4.66 -21.89
CA VAL A 475 -0.19 -3.62 -21.69
C VAL A 475 1.18 -4.14 -22.07
N TYR A 476 1.87 -3.42 -22.95
CA TYR A 476 3.30 -3.59 -23.20
C TYR A 476 4.11 -2.47 -22.52
N SER A 477 4.99 -2.85 -21.61
CA SER A 477 5.83 -1.93 -20.84
C SER A 477 7.31 -2.29 -21.00
N SER A 478 8.12 -1.34 -21.42
CA SER A 478 9.58 -1.50 -21.47
C SER A 478 10.29 -0.35 -20.76
N VAL A 479 11.21 -0.67 -19.85
CA VAL A 479 11.99 0.29 -19.04
C VAL A 479 11.11 1.39 -18.42
N GLY A 480 9.99 0.99 -17.79
CA GLY A 480 8.89 1.90 -17.47
C GLY A 480 9.20 2.87 -16.32
N SER A 481 8.69 4.09 -16.41
CA SER A 481 8.94 5.15 -15.41
C SER A 481 8.07 5.05 -14.14
N PHE A 482 7.94 3.87 -13.54
CA PHE A 482 7.22 3.64 -12.26
C PHE A 482 7.95 4.24 -11.03
N THR A 483 8.67 5.34 -11.22
CA THR A 483 9.40 6.09 -10.19
C THR A 483 8.62 7.34 -9.78
N ASN A 484 9.18 8.21 -8.93
CA ASN A 484 8.50 9.45 -8.52
C ASN A 484 8.52 10.55 -9.61
N LEU A 485 8.50 10.14 -10.88
CA LEU A 485 8.22 11.01 -12.00
C LEU A 485 6.70 11.22 -12.02
N ARG A 486 6.26 12.38 -11.48
CA ARG A 486 4.84 12.74 -11.31
C ARG A 486 4.00 11.72 -10.51
N GLY A 487 4.63 10.96 -9.62
CA GLY A 487 3.96 10.06 -8.69
C GLY A 487 3.80 8.61 -9.15
N GLY A 488 4.44 8.18 -10.25
CA GLY A 488 4.35 6.81 -10.75
C GLY A 488 4.75 5.70 -9.75
N ASN A 489 5.54 6.04 -8.74
CA ASN A 489 5.95 5.15 -7.65
C ASN A 489 4.81 4.69 -6.73
N VAL A 490 3.61 5.27 -6.83
CA VAL A 490 2.46 4.79 -6.05
C VAL A 490 1.89 3.47 -6.61
N TYR A 491 2.06 3.17 -7.90
CA TYR A 491 1.39 2.03 -8.56
C TYR A 491 1.61 0.67 -7.89
N PRO A 492 2.84 0.27 -7.50
CA PRO A 492 3.03 -1.01 -6.80
C PRO A 492 2.17 -1.13 -5.53
N SER A 493 1.98 -0.02 -4.81
CA SER A 493 1.11 0.04 -3.64
C SER A 493 -0.38 0.02 -4.00
N LEU A 494 -0.77 0.68 -5.09
CA LEU A 494 -2.16 0.71 -5.54
C LEU A 494 -2.61 -0.68 -5.99
N VAL A 495 -1.78 -1.35 -6.79
CA VAL A 495 -2.03 -2.72 -7.27
C VAL A 495 -2.34 -3.64 -6.09
N ARG A 496 -1.50 -3.65 -5.04
CA ARG A 496 -1.68 -4.51 -3.85
C ARG A 496 -2.95 -4.24 -3.04
N LYS A 497 -3.56 -3.06 -3.19
CA LYS A 497 -4.69 -2.59 -2.37
C LYS A 497 -5.95 -2.36 -3.19
N THR A 498 -5.95 -2.74 -4.45
CA THR A 498 -7.10 -2.65 -5.34
C THR A 498 -7.40 -4.04 -5.85
N GLU A 499 -8.69 -4.36 -5.94
CA GLU A 499 -9.13 -5.62 -6.53
C GLU A 499 -8.49 -5.83 -7.92
N PRO A 500 -7.99 -7.05 -8.22
CA PRO A 500 -7.40 -7.33 -9.52
C PRO A 500 -8.34 -7.00 -10.67
N GLN A 501 -7.85 -6.16 -11.58
CA GLN A 501 -8.54 -5.78 -12.82
C GLN A 501 -8.19 -6.78 -13.94
N PRO A 502 -9.04 -6.93 -14.98
CA PRO A 502 -8.82 -7.86 -16.10
C PRO A 502 -7.75 -7.35 -17.08
N ILE A 503 -6.55 -7.05 -16.58
CA ILE A 503 -5.44 -6.51 -17.36
C ILE A 503 -4.31 -7.54 -17.39
N ARG A 504 -3.75 -7.74 -18.57
CA ARG A 504 -2.54 -8.52 -18.83
C ARG A 504 -1.37 -7.57 -19.10
N VAL A 505 -0.23 -7.80 -18.44
CA VAL A 505 0.92 -6.89 -18.49
C VAL A 505 2.19 -7.64 -18.87
N TYR A 506 2.79 -7.26 -20.00
CA TYR A 506 4.16 -7.63 -20.33
C TYR A 506 5.09 -6.51 -19.92
N MET A 507 6.15 -6.84 -19.18
CA MET A 507 7.18 -5.92 -18.72
C MET A 507 8.56 -6.39 -19.18
N ALA A 508 9.43 -5.47 -19.58
CA ALA A 508 10.84 -5.73 -19.83
C ALA A 508 11.72 -4.62 -19.24
N ASP A 509 12.71 -4.98 -18.43
CA ASP A 509 13.65 -4.02 -17.85
C ASP A 509 15.04 -4.65 -17.57
N THR A 510 15.99 -3.84 -17.11
CA THR A 510 17.42 -4.14 -17.11
C THR A 510 18.14 -3.52 -15.91
N SER A 511 19.25 -4.11 -15.45
CA SER A 511 20.00 -3.54 -14.31
C SER A 511 20.74 -2.24 -14.61
N GLY A 512 20.99 -1.93 -15.89
CA GLY A 512 21.63 -0.69 -16.34
C GLY A 512 20.63 0.43 -16.66
N ASP A 513 19.36 0.26 -16.28
CA ASP A 513 18.35 1.30 -16.40
C ASP A 513 18.65 2.50 -15.46
N VAL A 514 17.93 3.61 -15.64
CA VAL A 514 18.21 4.91 -15.02
C VAL A 514 18.13 4.85 -13.50
N ASP A 515 19.10 5.49 -12.85
CA ASP A 515 19.04 5.88 -11.45
C ASP A 515 19.25 7.40 -11.34
N ASN A 516 18.21 8.15 -10.96
CA ASN A 516 18.22 9.61 -10.96
C ASN A 516 17.38 10.22 -9.82
N ALA A 517 17.18 11.54 -9.85
CA ALA A 517 16.42 12.25 -8.81
C ALA A 517 14.98 11.76 -8.61
N PHE A 518 14.38 11.09 -9.60
CA PHE A 518 13.03 10.54 -9.52
C PHE A 518 12.96 9.15 -8.88
N GLY A 519 14.07 8.40 -8.92
CA GLY A 519 14.15 7.04 -8.39
C GLY A 519 15.13 6.17 -9.15
N SER A 520 15.23 4.93 -8.68
CA SER A 520 15.92 3.85 -9.40
C SER A 520 14.89 3.05 -10.18
N TRP A 521 14.95 3.13 -11.50
CA TRP A 521 14.01 2.53 -12.43
C TRP A 521 14.09 0.99 -12.42
N PRO A 522 15.29 0.36 -12.38
CA PRO A 522 15.38 -1.09 -12.29
C PRO A 522 14.65 -1.65 -11.04
N TRP A 523 14.80 -0.99 -9.89
CA TRP A 523 14.12 -1.38 -8.66
C TRP A 523 12.61 -1.10 -8.73
N ALA A 524 12.20 0.01 -9.34
CA ALA A 524 10.79 0.36 -9.49
C ALA A 524 10.02 -0.65 -10.37
N ASN A 525 10.55 -1.05 -11.52
CA ASN A 525 9.91 -2.06 -12.37
C ASN A 525 9.86 -3.44 -11.68
N ARG A 526 10.91 -3.83 -10.94
CA ARG A 526 10.89 -5.04 -10.11
C ARG A 526 9.80 -4.98 -9.03
N GLN A 527 9.62 -3.85 -8.37
CA GLN A 527 8.53 -3.67 -7.39
C GLN A 527 7.16 -3.75 -8.06
N MET A 528 6.99 -3.15 -9.24
CA MET A 528 5.75 -3.20 -10.01
C MET A 528 5.42 -4.64 -10.44
N ALA A 529 6.37 -5.36 -11.01
CA ALA A 529 6.20 -6.77 -11.37
C ALA A 529 5.87 -7.64 -10.14
N SER A 530 6.54 -7.39 -9.00
CA SER A 530 6.26 -8.08 -7.75
C SER A 530 4.84 -7.81 -7.22
N ALA A 531 4.35 -6.58 -7.35
CA ALA A 531 2.99 -6.21 -6.95
C ALA A 531 1.92 -6.88 -7.82
N LEU A 532 2.11 -6.87 -9.15
CA LEU A 532 1.24 -7.57 -10.10
C LEU A 532 1.20 -9.08 -9.82
N GLY A 533 2.38 -9.68 -9.59
CA GLY A 533 2.49 -11.10 -9.26
C GLY A 533 1.81 -11.46 -7.94
N TYR A 534 1.98 -10.65 -6.89
CA TYR A 534 1.31 -10.86 -5.59
C TYR A 534 -0.22 -10.87 -5.73
N MET A 535 -0.76 -9.94 -6.53
CA MET A 535 -2.21 -9.83 -6.75
C MET A 535 -2.75 -10.81 -7.80
N GLY A 536 -1.93 -11.74 -8.30
CA GLY A 536 -2.35 -12.77 -9.24
C GLY A 536 -2.68 -12.26 -10.64
N TYR A 537 -2.20 -11.09 -11.05
CA TYR A 537 -2.35 -10.59 -12.42
C TYR A 537 -1.68 -11.52 -13.44
N ASP A 538 -2.17 -11.47 -14.68
CA ASP A 538 -1.50 -12.10 -15.81
C ASP A 538 -0.29 -11.23 -16.20
N VAL A 539 0.87 -11.51 -15.59
CA VAL A 539 2.09 -10.72 -15.73
C VAL A 539 3.27 -11.56 -16.20
N ARG A 540 4.04 -11.03 -17.15
CA ARG A 540 5.37 -11.53 -17.51
C ARG A 540 6.38 -10.41 -17.39
N PHE A 541 7.50 -10.67 -16.72
CA PHE A 541 8.59 -9.71 -16.57
C PHE A 541 9.91 -10.31 -17.06
N ASP A 542 10.37 -9.86 -18.22
CA ASP A 542 11.66 -10.26 -18.77
C ASP A 542 12.74 -9.30 -18.25
N TRP A 543 13.82 -9.85 -17.71
CA TRP A 543 14.92 -9.10 -17.10
C TRP A 543 16.25 -9.42 -17.76
N ALA A 544 17.11 -8.42 -17.91
CA ALA A 544 18.50 -8.60 -18.33
C ALA A 544 19.50 -7.78 -17.51
N GLU A 545 20.73 -8.28 -17.40
CA GLU A 545 21.80 -7.55 -16.75
C GLU A 545 22.51 -6.62 -17.75
N GLY A 546 22.81 -5.40 -17.31
CA GLY A 546 23.76 -4.49 -17.96
C GLY A 546 23.22 -3.61 -19.09
N TYR A 547 22.16 -3.96 -19.80
CA TYR A 547 21.62 -3.08 -20.84
C TYR A 547 21.31 -1.67 -20.29
N ALA A 548 21.63 -0.62 -21.06
CA ALA A 548 21.32 0.75 -20.67
C ALA A 548 19.83 1.08 -20.82
N HIS A 549 19.39 2.24 -20.31
CA HIS A 549 18.08 2.83 -20.65
C HIS A 549 17.96 3.16 -22.14
N ASN A 550 17.60 2.16 -22.94
CA ASN A 550 17.46 2.27 -24.38
C ASN A 550 16.46 1.23 -24.93
N ALA A 551 16.30 1.21 -26.26
CA ALA A 551 15.35 0.33 -26.93
C ALA A 551 15.92 -1.05 -27.29
N ASP A 552 17.18 -1.35 -26.96
CA ASP A 552 17.85 -2.54 -27.47
C ASP A 552 17.26 -3.82 -26.86
N PHE A 553 17.16 -3.89 -25.53
CA PHE A 553 16.56 -5.05 -24.86
C PHE A 553 15.06 -5.16 -25.14
N GLY A 554 14.30 -4.08 -24.89
CA GLY A 554 12.86 -4.07 -25.13
C GLY A 554 12.50 -4.39 -26.59
N GLY A 555 13.20 -3.79 -27.55
CA GLY A 555 13.01 -4.05 -28.98
C GLY A 555 13.29 -5.52 -29.35
N SER A 556 14.32 -6.12 -28.77
CA SER A 556 14.63 -7.55 -28.97
C SER A 556 13.54 -8.49 -28.43
N LYS A 557 12.76 -8.03 -27.45
CA LYS A 557 11.69 -8.80 -26.79
C LYS A 557 10.30 -8.49 -27.32
N PHE A 558 10.14 -7.44 -28.10
CA PHE A 558 8.84 -6.99 -28.58
C PHE A 558 8.05 -8.08 -29.33
N PRO A 559 8.64 -8.87 -30.26
CA PRO A 559 7.88 -9.93 -30.92
C PRO A 559 7.37 -11.03 -29.96
N ASP A 560 8.20 -11.45 -29.01
CA ASP A 560 7.80 -12.43 -27.98
C ASP A 560 6.71 -11.88 -27.05
N ALA A 561 6.81 -10.58 -26.74
CA ALA A 561 5.79 -9.87 -25.98
C ALA A 561 4.45 -9.85 -26.71
N MET A 562 4.44 -9.63 -28.03
CA MET A 562 3.20 -9.62 -28.82
C MET A 562 2.55 -10.99 -28.86
N LYS A 563 3.33 -12.05 -29.12
CA LYS A 563 2.83 -13.45 -29.06
C LYS A 563 2.23 -13.75 -27.69
N TRP A 564 2.91 -13.35 -26.62
CA TRP A 564 2.42 -13.58 -25.26
C TRP A 564 1.18 -12.75 -24.95
N LEU A 565 1.11 -11.47 -25.34
CA LEU A 565 -0.06 -10.61 -25.09
C LEU A 565 -1.30 -11.08 -25.84
N TRP A 566 -1.14 -11.54 -27.09
CA TRP A 566 -2.24 -11.97 -27.96
C TRP A 566 -2.56 -13.47 -27.89
N ARG A 567 -1.89 -14.20 -27.00
CA ARG A 567 -2.15 -15.62 -26.77
C ARG A 567 -3.58 -15.87 -26.31
N SER A 568 -4.14 -17.02 -26.71
CA SER A 568 -5.53 -17.40 -26.43
C SER A 568 -5.71 -18.11 -25.08
N GLU A 569 -4.64 -18.55 -24.43
CA GLU A 569 -4.72 -19.19 -23.13
C GLU A 569 -5.26 -18.20 -22.08
N LYS A 570 -6.26 -18.67 -21.34
CA LYS A 570 -6.80 -17.93 -20.19
C LYS A 570 -5.86 -18.08 -19.00
N HIS A 571 -5.55 -16.97 -18.35
CA HIS A 571 -4.80 -16.95 -17.10
C HIS A 571 -5.66 -17.44 -15.95
N THR A 572 -5.07 -18.23 -15.06
CA THR A 572 -5.65 -18.58 -13.77
C THR A 572 -4.82 -17.88 -12.68
N PRO A 573 -5.39 -16.93 -11.94
CA PRO A 573 -4.67 -16.23 -10.88
C PRO A 573 -4.06 -17.20 -9.86
N MET A 574 -2.76 -17.04 -9.60
CA MET A 574 -2.11 -17.69 -8.47
C MET A 574 -2.12 -16.72 -7.31
N ILE A 575 -2.81 -17.09 -6.23
CA ILE A 575 -2.84 -16.30 -4.99
C ILE A 575 -1.79 -16.88 -4.04
N ASP A 576 -0.76 -16.10 -3.72
CA ASP A 576 0.31 -16.48 -2.79
C ASP A 576 0.41 -15.45 -1.65
N THR A 577 -0.29 -15.75 -0.55
CA THR A 577 -0.32 -14.94 0.66
C THR A 577 0.59 -15.49 1.75
N ARG A 578 1.53 -16.41 1.44
CA ARG A 578 2.44 -17.02 2.44
C ARG A 578 3.37 -16.00 3.10
N GLY A 579 3.63 -14.88 2.43
CA GLY A 579 4.40 -13.75 2.98
C GLY A 579 3.58 -12.84 3.90
N ASP A 580 2.26 -12.98 3.97
CA ASP A 580 1.43 -12.15 4.84
C ASP A 580 1.62 -12.52 6.31
N LEU A 581 1.87 -11.52 7.15
CA LEU A 581 1.98 -11.72 8.59
C LEU A 581 0.59 -11.99 9.18
N GLY A 582 0.56 -12.50 10.41
CA GLY A 582 -0.70 -12.88 11.05
C GLY A 582 -1.76 -11.80 11.23
N GLY A 583 -1.32 -10.54 11.29
CA GLY A 583 -2.22 -9.39 11.32
C GLY A 583 -2.56 -8.84 9.94
N ASP A 584 -1.91 -9.31 8.87
CA ASP A 584 -2.10 -8.80 7.52
C ASP A 584 -3.38 -9.41 6.93
N LEU A 585 -4.46 -8.65 7.02
CA LEU A 585 -5.79 -9.04 6.57
C LEU A 585 -6.01 -8.62 5.10
N THR A 586 -5.13 -9.10 4.21
CA THR A 586 -5.11 -8.74 2.79
C THR A 586 -6.44 -8.91 2.09
N LEU A 587 -6.70 -8.05 1.10
CA LEU A 587 -7.87 -8.12 0.22
C LEU A 587 -7.98 -9.49 -0.47
N LEU A 588 -6.86 -10.15 -0.82
CA LEU A 588 -6.87 -11.45 -1.50
C LEU A 588 -7.54 -12.56 -0.68
N ASN A 589 -7.46 -12.48 0.66
CA ASN A 589 -8.12 -13.43 1.56
C ASN A 589 -9.59 -13.07 1.82
N LEU A 590 -10.05 -11.90 1.35
CA LEU A 590 -11.40 -11.40 1.51
C LEU A 590 -12.25 -11.63 0.25
N LEU A 591 -11.66 -11.51 -0.93
CA LEU A 591 -12.35 -11.65 -2.21
C LEU A 591 -12.72 -13.11 -2.50
N VAL A 592 -13.93 -13.33 -3.01
CA VAL A 592 -14.35 -14.62 -3.58
C VAL A 592 -14.13 -14.54 -5.11
N PRO A 593 -13.33 -15.43 -5.72
CA PRO A 593 -13.07 -15.38 -7.16
C PRO A 593 -14.36 -15.40 -7.99
N GLY A 594 -14.52 -14.42 -8.88
CA GLY A 594 -15.69 -14.28 -9.76
C GLY A 594 -16.89 -13.54 -9.15
N GLU A 595 -16.88 -13.26 -7.84
CA GLU A 595 -17.93 -12.48 -7.17
C GLU A 595 -17.69 -10.98 -7.30
N SER A 596 -18.72 -10.24 -7.74
CA SER A 596 -18.73 -8.78 -7.84
C SER A 596 -20.02 -8.20 -7.23
N TRP A 597 -20.21 -6.89 -7.31
CA TRP A 597 -21.41 -6.23 -6.83
C TRP A 597 -22.66 -6.69 -7.60
N GLN A 598 -23.70 -7.05 -6.87
CA GLN A 598 -24.99 -7.46 -7.40
C GLN A 598 -26.08 -6.50 -6.93
N LEU A 599 -26.94 -6.06 -7.84
CA LEU A 599 -28.09 -5.22 -7.49
C LEU A 599 -29.08 -6.02 -6.64
N VAL A 600 -29.55 -5.44 -5.54
CA VAL A 600 -30.53 -6.05 -4.62
C VAL A 600 -31.86 -5.32 -4.69
N ALA A 601 -31.81 -3.99 -4.62
CA ALA A 601 -32.99 -3.15 -4.66
C ALA A 601 -32.67 -1.78 -5.26
N GLU A 602 -33.66 -1.12 -5.84
CA GLU A 602 -33.52 0.18 -6.50
C GLU A 602 -34.80 1.02 -6.41
N ASN A 603 -34.76 2.23 -6.98
CA ASN A 603 -35.82 3.24 -6.98
C ASN A 603 -36.06 3.92 -5.63
N PHE A 604 -35.00 4.04 -4.81
CA PHE A 604 -35.02 4.84 -3.60
C PHE A 604 -34.76 6.32 -3.90
N GLY A 605 -35.26 7.22 -3.06
CA GLY A 605 -34.92 8.63 -3.13
C GLY A 605 -33.49 8.89 -2.64
N PHE A 606 -33.11 8.29 -1.52
CA PHE A 606 -31.74 8.28 -1.01
C PHE A 606 -31.58 7.19 0.06
N ALA A 607 -30.92 6.09 -0.29
CA ALA A 607 -30.71 4.95 0.61
C ALA A 607 -29.59 5.23 1.62
N ASP A 608 -29.82 4.90 2.90
CA ASP A 608 -28.85 5.14 3.97
C ASP A 608 -29.10 4.22 5.19
N GLY A 609 -28.27 4.35 6.23
CA GLY A 609 -28.48 3.78 7.57
C GLY A 609 -28.59 2.27 7.58
N LEU A 610 -27.62 1.57 6.98
CA LEU A 610 -27.66 0.11 6.91
C LEU A 610 -27.32 -0.52 8.27
N CYS A 611 -28.16 -1.43 8.78
CA CYS A 611 -27.83 -2.31 9.89
C CYS A 611 -28.35 -3.74 9.65
N ALA A 612 -27.98 -4.69 10.50
CA ALA A 612 -28.36 -6.10 10.33
C ALA A 612 -28.73 -6.75 11.67
N ASP A 613 -29.64 -7.73 11.62
CA ASP A 613 -29.97 -8.58 12.76
C ASP A 613 -29.18 -9.90 12.75
N ASP A 614 -29.29 -10.68 13.82
CA ASP A 614 -28.55 -11.94 13.98
C ASP A 614 -29.02 -13.06 13.02
N GLU A 615 -30.18 -12.92 12.38
CA GLU A 615 -30.66 -13.81 11.32
C GLU A 615 -30.05 -13.45 9.95
N GLY A 616 -29.37 -12.31 9.88
CA GLY A 616 -28.75 -11.77 8.68
C GLY A 616 -29.68 -10.88 7.84
N ASN A 617 -30.86 -10.53 8.33
CA ASN A 617 -31.75 -9.60 7.61
C ASN A 617 -31.10 -8.22 7.56
N LEU A 618 -31.21 -7.55 6.41
CA LEU A 618 -30.71 -6.19 6.24
C LEU A 618 -31.82 -5.18 6.53
N TYR A 619 -31.51 -4.16 7.32
CA TYR A 619 -32.37 -3.02 7.58
C TYR A 619 -31.71 -1.75 7.02
N PHE A 620 -32.52 -0.84 6.49
CA PHE A 620 -32.04 0.42 5.90
C PHE A 620 -33.18 1.44 5.83
N CYS A 621 -32.86 2.69 5.52
CA CYS A 621 -33.84 3.75 5.31
C CYS A 621 -33.78 4.33 3.89
N ASP A 622 -34.91 4.91 3.47
CA ASP A 622 -34.96 5.88 2.38
C ASP A 622 -35.27 7.26 2.96
N MET A 623 -34.27 8.14 2.95
CA MET A 623 -34.38 9.45 3.57
C MET A 623 -35.37 10.37 2.84
N LYS A 624 -35.45 10.25 1.51
CA LYS A 624 -36.22 11.17 0.64
C LYS A 624 -37.61 10.63 0.30
N ALA A 625 -37.81 9.31 0.34
CA ALA A 625 -39.13 8.69 0.38
C ALA A 625 -39.32 7.99 1.74
N PRO A 626 -39.73 8.74 2.78
CA PRO A 626 -39.62 8.33 4.19
C PRO A 626 -40.10 6.90 4.48
N ALA A 627 -39.14 5.99 4.67
CA ALA A 627 -39.39 4.62 5.06
C ALA A 627 -38.16 4.00 5.73
N VAL A 628 -38.40 3.20 6.77
CA VAL A 628 -37.46 2.22 7.32
C VAL A 628 -37.92 0.86 6.83
N MET A 629 -37.01 0.11 6.21
CA MET A 629 -37.31 -1.12 5.49
C MET A 629 -36.39 -2.25 5.96
N ARG A 630 -36.85 -3.48 5.75
CA ARG A 630 -36.10 -4.71 5.96
C ARG A 630 -36.09 -5.53 4.68
N ILE A 631 -34.93 -6.08 4.32
CA ILE A 631 -34.76 -7.14 3.32
C ILE A 631 -34.47 -8.44 4.06
N SER A 632 -35.34 -9.43 3.89
CA SER A 632 -35.21 -10.76 4.49
C SER A 632 -34.03 -11.53 3.90
N ALA A 633 -33.19 -12.12 4.76
CA ALA A 633 -32.10 -12.99 4.34
C ALA A 633 -32.59 -14.35 3.80
N ALA A 634 -33.79 -14.77 4.20
CA ALA A 634 -34.35 -16.06 3.84
C ALA A 634 -34.87 -16.12 2.40
N ASP A 635 -35.51 -15.04 1.93
CA ASP A 635 -36.22 -14.99 0.65
C ASP A 635 -36.02 -13.69 -0.15
N GLY A 636 -35.32 -12.70 0.40
CA GLY A 636 -35.10 -11.40 -0.25
C GLY A 636 -36.31 -10.46 -0.20
N ALA A 637 -37.39 -10.81 0.51
CA ALA A 637 -38.59 -10.00 0.57
C ALA A 637 -38.31 -8.65 1.28
N THR A 638 -38.79 -7.55 0.70
CA THR A 638 -38.69 -6.22 1.29
C THR A 638 -39.97 -5.85 2.03
N THR A 639 -39.87 -5.43 3.29
CA THR A 639 -41.00 -5.01 4.14
C THR A 639 -40.76 -3.65 4.77
N VAL A 640 -41.75 -2.76 4.74
CA VAL A 640 -41.70 -1.48 5.44
C VAL A 640 -42.01 -1.69 6.92
N ILE A 641 -41.11 -1.23 7.80
CA ILE A 641 -41.23 -1.29 9.26
C ILE A 641 -41.89 -0.02 9.80
N ALA A 642 -41.44 1.15 9.33
CA ALA A 642 -41.97 2.45 9.72
C ALA A 642 -41.88 3.46 8.55
N LYS A 643 -42.69 4.51 8.57
CA LYS A 643 -42.69 5.59 7.55
C LYS A 643 -42.01 6.86 8.07
N GLU A 644 -40.77 6.72 8.53
CA GLU A 644 -39.99 7.83 9.08
C GLU A 644 -38.83 8.20 8.15
N SER A 645 -38.53 9.49 8.08
CA SER A 645 -37.29 9.99 7.48
C SER A 645 -36.23 9.97 8.58
N VAL A 646 -35.26 9.06 8.43
CA VAL A 646 -34.18 8.82 9.39
C VAL A 646 -32.86 8.64 8.63
N SER A 647 -31.72 8.80 9.28
CA SER A 647 -30.40 8.42 8.77
C SER A 647 -29.90 7.17 9.51
N GLY A 648 -28.76 7.23 10.21
CA GLY A 648 -28.17 6.10 10.94
C GLY A 648 -29.17 5.28 11.75
N LEU A 649 -29.00 3.95 11.67
CA LEU A 649 -29.81 2.93 12.31
C LEU A 649 -28.91 1.93 13.02
N GLU A 650 -29.26 1.56 14.25
CA GLU A 650 -28.64 0.42 14.94
C GLU A 650 -29.63 -0.22 15.90
N PHE A 651 -29.46 -1.51 16.16
CA PHE A 651 -30.31 -2.23 17.08
C PHE A 651 -30.04 -1.87 18.54
N SER A 652 -31.09 -1.89 19.36
CA SER A 652 -30.94 -2.04 20.80
C SER A 652 -30.24 -3.36 21.15
N PRO A 653 -29.56 -3.48 22.31
CA PRO A 653 -28.83 -4.69 22.67
C PRO A 653 -29.68 -5.98 22.68
N ASP A 654 -30.97 -5.86 22.99
CA ASP A 654 -31.94 -6.96 22.99
C ASP A 654 -32.58 -7.21 21.61
N ARG A 655 -32.20 -6.45 20.59
CA ARG A 655 -32.66 -6.53 19.20
C ARG A 655 -34.16 -6.29 18.99
N THR A 656 -34.87 -5.74 19.97
CA THR A 656 -36.33 -5.51 19.86
C THR A 656 -36.66 -4.17 19.20
N MET A 657 -35.74 -3.21 19.25
CA MET A 657 -35.91 -1.85 18.77
C MET A 657 -34.76 -1.46 17.83
N LEU A 658 -35.07 -0.58 16.87
CA LEU A 658 -34.08 0.17 16.11
C LEU A 658 -33.97 1.57 16.69
N TYR A 659 -32.77 1.99 17.11
CA TYR A 659 -32.49 3.40 17.33
C TYR A 659 -32.22 4.07 15.98
N ALA A 660 -32.80 5.25 15.77
CA ALA A 660 -32.76 5.94 14.49
C ALA A 660 -32.50 7.45 14.65
N CYS A 661 -31.60 7.98 13.82
CA CYS A 661 -31.24 9.39 13.77
C CYS A 661 -32.33 10.21 13.03
N GLN A 662 -32.88 11.26 13.66
CA GLN A 662 -33.70 12.27 12.99
C GLN A 662 -33.07 13.66 13.10
N GLY A 663 -31.91 13.85 12.44
CA GLY A 663 -31.14 15.10 12.50
C GLY A 663 -31.93 16.36 12.14
N SER A 664 -32.83 16.29 11.14
CA SER A 664 -33.68 17.42 10.74
C SER A 664 -34.77 17.77 11.76
N LYS A 665 -35.18 16.81 12.60
CA LYS A 665 -36.14 16.99 13.70
C LYS A 665 -35.46 17.19 15.05
N GLY A 666 -34.13 17.17 15.11
CA GLY A 666 -33.40 17.47 16.33
C GLY A 666 -33.48 16.36 17.40
N ARG A 667 -33.60 15.08 17.02
CA ARG A 667 -33.85 13.98 17.97
C ARG A 667 -33.33 12.62 17.52
N VAL A 668 -33.21 11.70 18.48
CA VAL A 668 -33.07 10.25 18.27
C VAL A 668 -34.39 9.58 18.68
N VAL A 669 -34.84 8.61 17.89
CA VAL A 669 -36.05 7.82 18.16
C VAL A 669 -35.72 6.33 18.27
N SER A 670 -36.59 5.57 18.93
CA SER A 670 -36.63 4.11 18.87
C SER A 670 -37.83 3.67 18.04
N ILE A 671 -37.67 2.63 17.24
CA ILE A 671 -38.71 2.03 16.41
C ILE A 671 -38.84 0.56 16.80
N ASP A 672 -40.00 0.14 17.27
CA ASP A 672 -40.27 -1.27 17.56
C ASP A 672 -40.29 -2.08 16.26
N VAL A 673 -39.45 -3.11 16.17
CA VAL A 673 -39.20 -3.84 14.92
C VAL A 673 -40.44 -4.60 14.44
N LYS A 674 -41.37 -4.96 15.33
CA LYS A 674 -42.56 -5.75 15.01
C LYS A 674 -43.78 -4.88 14.70
N SER A 675 -44.02 -3.86 15.51
CA SER A 675 -45.20 -3.00 15.44
C SER A 675 -44.98 -1.73 14.62
N GLY A 676 -43.72 -1.31 14.42
CA GLY A 676 -43.37 -0.03 13.81
C GLY A 676 -43.64 1.18 14.72
N GLU A 677 -43.94 0.96 16.01
CA GLU A 677 -44.19 2.04 16.97
C GLU A 677 -42.93 2.90 17.16
N VAL A 678 -43.07 4.21 17.00
CA VAL A 678 -41.96 5.18 17.12
C VAL A 678 -42.06 5.94 18.44
N LYS A 679 -40.97 5.98 19.21
CA LYS A 679 -40.87 6.75 20.46
C LYS A 679 -39.63 7.64 20.45
N THR A 680 -39.75 8.85 20.97
CA THR A 680 -38.58 9.71 21.17
C THR A 680 -37.70 9.15 22.29
N VAL A 681 -36.39 9.06 22.03
CA VAL A 681 -35.37 8.63 23.00
C VAL A 681 -34.63 9.83 23.58
N ALA A 682 -34.28 10.80 22.73
CA ALA A 682 -33.65 12.04 23.13
C ALA A 682 -33.99 13.18 22.17
N GLU A 683 -34.06 14.42 22.67
CA GLU A 683 -34.28 15.64 21.89
C GLU A 683 -33.12 16.62 22.11
N GLY A 684 -33.03 17.66 21.26
CA GLY A 684 -32.00 18.70 21.38
C GLY A 684 -30.65 18.31 20.77
N VAL A 685 -30.62 17.27 19.94
CA VAL A 685 -29.42 16.74 19.26
C VAL A 685 -29.58 16.79 17.75
N LYS A 686 -28.51 16.88 16.97
CA LYS A 686 -28.52 16.80 15.50
C LYS A 686 -27.78 15.55 15.00
N PRO A 687 -28.32 14.34 15.26
CA PRO A 687 -27.65 13.09 14.94
C PRO A 687 -27.57 12.86 13.43
N ASN A 688 -26.46 12.26 12.99
CA ASN A 688 -26.24 11.81 11.62
C ASN A 688 -26.13 10.28 11.58
N ASP A 689 -25.16 9.69 12.28
CA ASP A 689 -25.02 8.24 12.43
C ASP A 689 -24.92 7.85 13.93
N LEU A 690 -25.08 6.57 14.26
CA LEU A 690 -25.06 6.09 15.64
C LEU A 690 -24.48 4.69 15.81
N ALA A 691 -23.93 4.43 17.00
CA ALA A 691 -23.52 3.12 17.47
C ALA A 691 -24.07 2.87 18.88
N VAL A 692 -24.29 1.61 19.23
CA VAL A 692 -24.93 1.22 20.51
C VAL A 692 -24.00 0.30 21.28
N THR A 693 -23.70 0.65 22.52
CA THR A 693 -22.87 -0.18 23.40
C THR A 693 -23.67 -1.37 23.94
N SER A 694 -22.99 -2.42 24.40
CA SER A 694 -23.65 -3.62 24.93
C SER A 694 -24.51 -3.36 26.18
N ASP A 695 -24.22 -2.29 26.92
CA ASP A 695 -25.02 -1.80 28.06
C ASP A 695 -26.14 -0.83 27.66
N GLY A 696 -26.33 -0.58 26.36
CA GLY A 696 -27.46 0.16 25.81
C GLY A 696 -27.30 1.68 25.76
N LEU A 697 -26.07 2.20 25.91
CA LEU A 697 -25.78 3.61 25.67
C LEU A 697 -25.66 3.84 24.16
N ILE A 698 -26.14 4.99 23.71
CA ILE A 698 -26.11 5.36 22.29
C ILE A 698 -25.03 6.42 22.10
N LEU A 699 -24.14 6.20 21.16
CA LEU A 699 -23.15 7.18 20.70
C LEU A 699 -23.58 7.69 19.33
N ILE A 700 -23.83 8.99 19.20
CA ILE A 700 -24.22 9.62 17.93
C ILE A 700 -23.10 10.53 17.42
N THR A 701 -22.99 10.66 16.10
CA THR A 701 -22.22 11.76 15.49
C THR A 701 -23.11 12.94 15.20
N GLU A 702 -22.63 14.13 15.53
CA GLU A 702 -23.30 15.40 15.20
C GLU A 702 -22.41 16.21 14.25
N THR A 703 -22.50 15.94 12.95
CA THR A 703 -21.60 16.47 11.91
C THR A 703 -21.44 17.99 11.95
N GLY A 704 -22.55 18.72 12.10
CA GLY A 704 -22.54 20.19 12.14
C GLY A 704 -21.97 20.75 13.45
N ALA A 705 -22.14 20.04 14.56
CA ALA A 705 -21.61 20.42 15.87
C ALA A 705 -20.16 19.94 16.09
N LYS A 706 -19.64 19.08 15.20
CA LYS A 706 -18.27 18.54 15.24
C LYS A 706 -17.96 17.75 16.52
N GLN A 707 -18.93 16.98 16.99
CA GLN A 707 -18.85 16.24 18.24
C GLN A 707 -19.42 14.82 18.12
N VAL A 708 -19.00 13.97 19.05
CA VAL A 708 -19.64 12.69 19.37
C VAL A 708 -20.41 12.88 20.67
N THR A 709 -21.67 12.48 20.69
CA THR A 709 -22.58 12.66 21.83
C THR A 709 -23.05 11.32 22.33
N ARG A 710 -22.96 11.11 23.64
CA ARG A 710 -23.53 9.97 24.34
C ARG A 710 -24.95 10.29 24.79
N ILE A 711 -25.84 9.32 24.64
CA ILE A 711 -27.21 9.35 25.13
C ILE A 711 -27.43 8.11 26.00
N ASN A 712 -27.97 8.31 27.20
CA ASN A 712 -28.41 7.23 28.07
C ASN A 712 -29.95 7.13 27.99
N PRO A 713 -30.51 6.13 27.28
CA PRO A 713 -31.95 6.05 27.06
C PRO A 713 -32.75 5.76 28.35
N GLN A 714 -32.12 5.23 29.40
CA GLN A 714 -32.78 4.92 30.67
C GLN A 714 -32.94 6.16 31.56
N THR A 715 -32.00 7.10 31.49
CA THR A 715 -31.99 8.31 32.32
C THR A 715 -32.37 9.58 31.57
N GLY A 716 -32.29 9.56 30.23
CA GLY A 716 -32.44 10.74 29.38
C GLY A 716 -31.20 11.63 29.33
N GLU A 717 -30.08 11.24 29.94
CA GLU A 717 -28.84 12.02 29.90
C GLU A 717 -28.30 12.12 28.47
N VAL A 718 -27.92 13.34 28.07
CA VAL A 718 -27.27 13.65 26.79
C VAL A 718 -25.99 14.43 27.09
N ALA A 719 -24.84 13.93 26.63
CA ALA A 719 -23.54 14.56 26.89
C ALA A 719 -22.59 14.42 25.71
N ALA A 720 -21.97 15.52 25.29
CA ALA A 720 -20.84 15.46 24.36
C ALA A 720 -19.66 14.73 25.03
N VAL A 721 -19.13 13.71 24.37
CA VAL A 721 -18.02 12.86 24.88
C VAL A 721 -16.74 12.98 24.05
N ASP A 722 -16.80 13.58 22.86
CA ASP A 722 -15.62 14.00 22.09
C ASP A 722 -15.95 15.22 21.21
N VAL A 723 -14.94 16.04 20.91
CA VAL A 723 -15.01 17.18 19.98
C VAL A 723 -13.78 17.25 19.07
N GLY A 724 -13.88 17.96 17.95
CA GLY A 724 -12.73 18.37 17.14
C GLY A 724 -12.41 17.48 15.93
N ILE A 725 -13.26 16.51 15.61
CA ILE A 725 -13.28 15.90 14.27
C ILE A 725 -13.92 16.91 13.29
N ASN A 726 -13.41 17.07 12.07
CA ASN A 726 -13.85 18.16 11.19
C ASN A 726 -15.33 18.03 10.78
N LYS A 727 -15.72 16.86 10.28
CA LYS A 727 -17.12 16.49 9.99
C LYS A 727 -17.34 15.02 10.40
N PRO A 728 -17.55 14.73 11.70
CA PRO A 728 -17.83 13.37 12.14
C PRO A 728 -19.10 12.87 11.48
N ASN A 729 -19.05 11.67 10.92
CA ASN A 729 -20.14 11.08 10.14
C ASN A 729 -20.33 9.61 10.57
N GLY A 730 -19.90 8.63 9.80
CA GLY A 730 -20.08 7.23 10.17
C GLY A 730 -19.36 6.83 11.46
N ILE A 731 -19.94 5.88 12.18
CA ILE A 731 -19.47 5.46 13.50
C ILE A 731 -19.70 3.95 13.72
N ALA A 732 -18.71 3.24 14.28
CA ALA A 732 -18.88 1.85 14.66
C ALA A 732 -18.00 1.44 15.84
N LEU A 733 -18.49 0.47 16.61
CA LEU A 733 -17.73 -0.19 17.68
C LEU A 733 -16.97 -1.40 17.12
N SER A 734 -15.81 -1.70 17.70
CA SER A 734 -15.18 -3.01 17.54
C SER A 734 -16.11 -4.11 18.07
N ASN A 735 -15.93 -5.36 17.59
CA ASN A 735 -16.73 -6.50 18.02
C ASN A 735 -16.76 -6.73 19.54
N ASP A 736 -15.72 -6.31 20.25
CA ASP A 736 -15.60 -6.41 21.71
C ASP A 736 -16.03 -5.12 22.45
N GLY A 737 -16.52 -4.11 21.73
CA GLY A 737 -16.96 -2.82 22.27
C GLY A 737 -15.85 -1.92 22.82
N GLY A 738 -14.59 -2.35 22.81
CA GLY A 738 -13.49 -1.62 23.45
C GLY A 738 -12.93 -0.45 22.64
N THR A 739 -13.21 -0.40 21.33
CA THR A 739 -12.76 0.65 20.42
C THR A 739 -13.93 1.24 19.65
N LEU A 740 -14.02 2.56 19.60
CA LEU A 740 -14.94 3.28 18.71
C LEU A 740 -14.15 3.82 17.52
N ALA A 741 -14.66 3.65 16.30
CA ALA A 741 -14.19 4.31 15.09
C ALA A 741 -15.19 5.37 14.62
N VAL A 742 -14.70 6.53 14.17
CA VAL A 742 -15.52 7.64 13.66
C VAL A 742 -14.88 8.21 12.39
N SER A 743 -15.58 8.15 11.26
CA SER A 743 -15.09 8.67 10.00
C SER A 743 -15.16 10.20 9.95
N ASP A 744 -14.18 10.83 9.31
CA ASP A 744 -14.19 12.27 9.05
C ASP A 744 -14.54 12.54 7.58
N TYR A 745 -15.81 12.85 7.32
CA TYR A 745 -16.31 13.12 5.97
C TYR A 745 -15.53 14.26 5.30
N GLY A 746 -15.15 15.28 6.08
CA GLY A 746 -14.44 16.46 5.63
C GLY A 746 -12.93 16.34 5.78
N GLY A 747 -12.41 15.17 6.16
CA GLY A 747 -11.01 14.95 6.45
C GLY A 747 -10.45 13.75 5.70
N THR A 748 -9.26 13.34 6.11
CA THR A 748 -8.45 12.32 5.44
C THR A 748 -8.24 11.07 6.30
N HIS A 749 -8.96 10.96 7.42
CA HIS A 749 -8.77 9.88 8.39
C HIS A 749 -10.09 9.43 9.01
N THR A 750 -10.12 8.16 9.41
CA THR A 750 -11.04 7.67 10.44
C THR A 750 -10.30 7.68 11.79
N TRP A 751 -10.98 8.21 12.81
CA TRP A 751 -10.46 8.37 14.17
C TRP A 751 -10.87 7.18 15.03
N THR A 752 -9.98 6.74 15.92
CA THR A 752 -10.28 5.69 16.89
C THR A 752 -10.13 6.16 18.32
N PHE A 753 -10.98 5.65 19.21
CA PHE A 753 -11.02 5.94 20.64
C PHE A 753 -11.02 4.63 21.43
N ARG A 754 -10.50 4.67 22.66
CA ARG A 754 -10.86 3.66 23.65
C ARG A 754 -12.22 4.02 24.26
N VAL A 755 -13.05 3.00 24.43
CA VAL A 755 -14.36 3.10 25.09
C VAL A 755 -14.21 2.65 26.54
N ASN A 756 -14.50 3.54 27.47
CA ASN A 756 -14.45 3.30 28.91
C ASN A 756 -15.86 3.06 29.48
N ALA A 757 -15.92 2.74 30.78
CA ALA A 757 -17.18 2.60 31.49
C ALA A 757 -18.09 3.82 31.29
N GLY A 758 -19.38 3.58 31.08
CA GLY A 758 -20.34 4.63 30.75
C GLY A 758 -20.11 5.26 29.36
N ALA A 759 -19.46 4.55 28.44
CA ALA A 759 -19.13 5.03 27.08
C ALA A 759 -18.33 6.35 27.05
N ALA A 760 -17.52 6.62 28.08
CA ALA A 760 -16.57 7.74 28.05
C ALA A 760 -15.41 7.44 27.09
N LEU A 761 -14.98 8.43 26.31
CA LEU A 761 -13.98 8.24 25.25
C LEU A 761 -12.64 8.87 25.63
N ASP A 762 -11.56 8.14 25.38
CA ASP A 762 -10.19 8.66 25.46
C ASP A 762 -9.26 7.99 24.42
N ALA A 763 -7.95 8.24 24.52
CA ALA A 763 -6.95 7.69 23.59
C ALA A 763 -7.23 7.96 22.09
N LYS A 764 -7.85 9.12 21.80
CA LYS A 764 -8.21 9.57 20.45
C LYS A 764 -6.99 9.64 19.54
N MET A 765 -7.02 8.92 18.42
CA MET A 765 -5.95 8.95 17.40
C MET A 765 -6.50 8.77 15.98
N PRO A 766 -5.92 9.43 14.96
CA PRO A 766 -6.29 9.27 13.55
C PRO A 766 -5.61 8.03 12.95
N THR A 767 -6.02 6.83 13.38
CA THR A 767 -5.27 5.59 13.11
C THR A 767 -5.50 5.00 11.72
N MET A 768 -6.57 5.39 11.03
CA MET A 768 -6.96 4.88 9.71
C MET A 768 -6.83 5.99 8.64
N PRO A 769 -5.65 6.13 7.99
CA PRO A 769 -5.48 7.10 6.90
C PRO A 769 -6.26 6.65 5.67
N MET A 770 -7.21 7.48 5.23
CA MET A 770 -8.07 7.21 4.09
C MET A 770 -7.37 7.58 2.79
N ARG A 771 -7.49 6.72 1.78
CA ARG A 771 -7.03 7.02 0.42
C ARG A 771 -7.96 8.04 -0.24
N LEU A 772 -7.36 8.94 -1.00
CA LEU A 772 -8.04 10.03 -1.69
C LEU A 772 -7.95 9.81 -3.22
N PRO A 773 -9.01 10.15 -3.98
CA PRO A 773 -8.95 10.17 -5.43
C PRO A 773 -7.98 11.24 -5.94
N ILE A 774 -7.40 10.99 -7.11
CA ILE A 774 -6.67 12.02 -7.86
C ILE A 774 -7.65 13.11 -8.28
N ASP A 775 -7.29 14.35 -8.04
CA ASP A 775 -8.00 15.50 -8.61
C ASP A 775 -7.69 15.59 -10.10
N ALA A 776 -8.69 15.31 -10.94
CA ALA A 776 -8.57 15.40 -12.38
C ALA A 776 -8.24 16.82 -12.89
N GLY A 777 -8.51 17.86 -12.10
CA GLY A 777 -8.12 19.26 -12.36
C GLY A 777 -6.78 19.66 -11.76
N GLY A 778 -6.22 18.82 -10.88
CA GLY A 778 -4.99 19.11 -10.15
C GLY A 778 -3.74 19.13 -11.02
N GLU A 779 -2.78 19.95 -10.63
CA GLU A 779 -1.48 20.05 -11.31
C GLU A 779 -0.45 19.16 -10.63
N PHE A 780 0.11 18.22 -11.38
CA PHE A 780 1.19 17.36 -10.92
C PHE A 780 2.49 18.16 -10.85
N ARG A 781 3.12 18.15 -9.67
CA ARG A 781 4.37 18.88 -9.42
C ARG A 781 5.53 17.93 -9.22
N PHE A 782 6.72 18.43 -9.52
CA PHE A 782 7.95 17.65 -9.41
C PHE A 782 8.16 17.18 -7.97
N ASN A 783 8.23 15.86 -7.78
CA ASN A 783 8.57 15.23 -6.50
C ASN A 783 7.61 15.61 -5.36
N GLU A 784 6.41 16.09 -5.66
CA GLU A 784 5.31 16.27 -4.71
C GLU A 784 4.35 15.07 -4.83
N PRO A 785 3.57 14.76 -3.77
CA PRO A 785 2.48 13.79 -3.91
C PRO A 785 1.56 14.17 -5.07
N PRO A 786 0.92 13.20 -5.74
CA PRO A 786 -0.13 13.49 -6.70
C PRO A 786 -1.18 14.44 -6.13
N PRO A 787 -1.79 15.31 -6.95
CA PRO A 787 -2.85 16.17 -6.50
C PRO A 787 -4.06 15.31 -6.16
N TYR A 788 -4.35 15.16 -4.87
CA TYR A 788 -5.51 14.42 -4.38
C TYR A 788 -6.65 15.39 -4.06
N LEU A 789 -7.88 14.91 -4.10
CA LEU A 789 -9.01 15.63 -3.51
C LEU A 789 -8.77 15.86 -2.01
N GLU A 790 -9.26 16.98 -1.46
CA GLU A 790 -8.97 17.40 -0.08
C GLU A 790 -9.59 16.51 1.00
N ALA A 791 -10.67 15.78 0.67
CA ALA A 791 -11.44 15.01 1.63
C ALA A 791 -11.74 13.60 1.14
N SER A 792 -11.69 12.65 2.06
CA SER A 792 -12.01 11.24 1.80
C SER A 792 -13.50 10.99 1.59
N ARG A 793 -14.36 11.88 2.12
CA ARG A 793 -15.82 11.70 2.21
C ARG A 793 -16.17 10.39 2.93
N GLY A 794 -15.41 10.07 3.99
CA GLY A 794 -15.72 8.98 4.90
C GLY A 794 -17.13 9.13 5.47
N ASP A 795 -17.98 8.13 5.26
CA ASP A 795 -19.38 8.12 5.69
C ASP A 795 -19.62 6.84 6.53
N GLY A 796 -20.77 6.19 6.42
CA GLY A 796 -21.16 4.98 7.15
C GLY A 796 -20.14 3.83 7.08
N MET A 797 -20.13 2.99 8.11
CA MET A 797 -19.13 1.93 8.25
C MET A 797 -19.66 0.65 8.89
N ALA A 798 -18.92 -0.44 8.74
CA ALA A 798 -19.22 -1.73 9.35
C ALA A 798 -17.95 -2.40 9.90
N VAL A 799 -18.14 -3.41 10.75
CA VAL A 799 -17.06 -4.25 11.28
C VAL A 799 -17.38 -5.73 11.02
N ASP A 800 -16.43 -6.48 10.50
CA ASP A 800 -16.60 -7.94 10.31
C ASP A 800 -16.11 -8.77 11.50
N LYS A 801 -16.35 -10.08 11.46
CA LYS A 801 -15.93 -11.03 12.51
C LYS A 801 -14.43 -11.05 12.78
N ALA A 802 -13.58 -10.76 11.79
CA ALA A 802 -12.14 -10.67 11.96
C ALA A 802 -11.71 -9.36 12.65
N GLY A 803 -12.61 -8.39 12.75
CA GLY A 803 -12.41 -7.04 13.28
C GLY A 803 -11.96 -6.05 12.22
N ARG A 804 -12.13 -6.35 10.92
CA ARG A 804 -11.84 -5.39 9.86
C ARG A 804 -12.90 -4.30 9.86
N TYR A 805 -12.48 -3.06 9.70
CA TYR A 805 -13.37 -1.91 9.48
C TYR A 805 -13.58 -1.69 8.00
N TYR A 806 -14.83 -1.48 7.58
CA TYR A 806 -15.25 -1.14 6.22
C TYR A 806 -15.80 0.26 6.26
N VAL A 807 -15.17 1.21 5.58
CA VAL A 807 -15.56 2.63 5.62
C VAL A 807 -15.94 3.06 4.20
N THR A 808 -17.18 3.49 3.99
CA THR A 808 -17.59 4.08 2.71
C THR A 808 -16.86 5.40 2.48
N SER A 809 -16.53 5.71 1.23
CA SER A 809 -15.76 6.89 0.88
C SER A 809 -15.92 7.27 -0.59
N GLU A 810 -15.32 8.40 -0.98
CA GLU A 810 -15.25 8.81 -2.39
C GLU A 810 -14.55 7.78 -3.28
N MET A 811 -13.58 7.04 -2.72
CA MET A 811 -12.81 6.02 -3.43
C MET A 811 -13.56 4.67 -3.59
N GLY A 812 -14.59 4.43 -2.75
CA GLY A 812 -15.22 3.11 -2.58
C GLY A 812 -15.28 2.69 -1.12
N VAL A 813 -15.45 1.40 -0.84
CA VAL A 813 -15.38 0.87 0.54
C VAL A 813 -13.92 0.58 0.87
N GLN A 814 -13.33 1.35 1.78
CA GLN A 814 -11.96 1.16 2.24
C GLN A 814 -11.93 0.24 3.44
N VAL A 815 -11.09 -0.78 3.38
CA VAL A 815 -10.99 -1.84 4.40
C VAL A 815 -9.73 -1.64 5.23
N PHE A 816 -9.85 -1.71 6.55
CA PHE A 816 -8.75 -1.58 7.50
C PHE A 816 -8.71 -2.76 8.46
N ASP A 817 -7.52 -3.17 8.88
CA ASP A 817 -7.37 -4.15 9.95
C ASP A 817 -7.73 -3.56 11.33
N PRO A 818 -7.83 -4.36 12.41
CA PRO A 818 -8.16 -3.87 13.75
C PRO A 818 -7.17 -2.83 14.33
N THR A 819 -5.98 -2.69 13.72
CA THR A 819 -4.97 -1.71 14.11
C THR A 819 -4.99 -0.45 13.24
N GLY A 820 -5.93 -0.37 12.30
CA GLY A 820 -6.13 0.74 11.38
C GLY A 820 -5.17 0.74 10.17
N ARG A 821 -4.51 -0.38 9.86
CA ARG A 821 -3.68 -0.48 8.65
C ARG A 821 -4.57 -0.73 7.41
N PRO A 822 -4.36 -0.04 6.28
CA PRO A 822 -5.17 -0.25 5.08
C PRO A 822 -4.96 -1.65 4.47
N CYS A 823 -6.07 -2.39 4.30
CA CYS A 823 -6.13 -3.71 3.69
C CYS A 823 -6.44 -3.68 2.19
N GLY A 824 -7.25 -2.72 1.75
CA GLY A 824 -7.64 -2.60 0.34
C GLY A 824 -8.87 -1.73 0.13
N VAL A 825 -9.28 -1.60 -1.12
CA VAL A 825 -10.47 -0.85 -1.54
C VAL A 825 -11.33 -1.75 -2.41
N LEU A 826 -12.62 -1.85 -2.07
CA LEU A 826 -13.65 -2.38 -2.96
C LEU A 826 -14.22 -1.20 -3.78
N PRO A 827 -14.21 -1.28 -5.13
CA PRO A 827 -14.57 -0.15 -5.98
C PRO A 827 -16.06 0.20 -5.87
N LYS A 828 -16.40 1.46 -6.17
CA LYS A 828 -17.80 1.89 -6.40
C LYS A 828 -18.38 1.17 -7.62
N VAL A 829 -19.70 0.99 -7.63
CA VAL A 829 -20.44 0.47 -8.80
C VAL A 829 -20.62 1.54 -9.88
N ASP A 830 -20.92 2.76 -9.46
CA ASP A 830 -21.17 3.94 -10.31
C ASP A 830 -20.49 5.17 -9.68
N PRO A 831 -19.38 5.68 -10.24
CA PRO A 831 -18.66 6.82 -9.70
C PRO A 831 -19.51 8.10 -9.54
N GLY A 832 -20.62 8.23 -10.27
CA GLY A 832 -21.51 9.39 -10.22
C GLY A 832 -22.51 9.39 -9.06
N GLN A 833 -22.60 8.31 -8.28
CA GLN A 833 -23.52 8.19 -7.15
C GLN A 833 -22.79 8.30 -5.79
N PRO A 834 -23.45 8.85 -4.75
CA PRO A 834 -22.90 8.86 -3.41
C PRO A 834 -22.92 7.44 -2.81
N LEU A 835 -21.84 7.07 -2.12
CA LEU A 835 -21.73 5.83 -1.34
C LEU A 835 -21.85 6.20 0.14
N THR A 836 -22.99 5.88 0.75
CA THR A 836 -23.40 6.43 2.05
C THR A 836 -23.11 5.45 3.18
N SER A 837 -23.68 4.25 3.14
CA SER A 837 -23.55 3.27 4.23
C SER A 837 -23.17 1.89 3.70
N CYS A 838 -22.57 1.07 4.56
CA CYS A 838 -22.33 -0.35 4.30
C CYS A 838 -22.60 -1.19 5.54
N MET A 839 -23.01 -2.46 5.36
CA MET A 839 -23.20 -3.39 6.49
C MET A 839 -23.00 -4.85 6.05
N LEU A 840 -22.44 -5.67 6.93
CA LEU A 840 -22.33 -7.12 6.75
C LEU A 840 -23.62 -7.81 7.23
N ALA A 841 -24.30 -8.50 6.32
CA ALA A 841 -25.55 -9.20 6.57
C ALA A 841 -25.60 -10.52 5.77
N GLY A 842 -26.79 -11.08 5.60
CA GLY A 842 -27.01 -12.41 5.04
C GLY A 842 -26.66 -13.53 6.02
N ARG A 843 -26.93 -14.77 5.61
CA ARG A 843 -26.55 -15.95 6.38
C ARG A 843 -25.07 -15.85 6.72
N ASP A 844 -24.73 -15.95 8.01
CA ASP A 844 -23.39 -15.86 8.60
C ASP A 844 -22.65 -14.49 8.55
N HIS A 845 -23.30 -13.41 8.10
CA HIS A 845 -22.74 -12.05 8.00
C HIS A 845 -21.50 -11.95 7.09
N SER A 846 -21.41 -12.77 6.05
CA SER A 846 -20.36 -12.70 5.02
C SER A 846 -20.71 -11.84 3.81
N THR A 847 -21.95 -11.37 3.70
CA THR A 847 -22.39 -10.56 2.56
C THR A 847 -22.33 -9.08 2.92
N LEU A 848 -21.46 -8.34 2.25
CA LEU A 848 -21.38 -6.89 2.37
C LEU A 848 -22.46 -6.24 1.50
N PHE A 849 -23.33 -5.47 2.13
CA PHE A 849 -24.30 -4.60 1.47
C PHE A 849 -23.79 -3.16 1.47
N ILE A 850 -24.12 -2.43 0.40
CA ILE A 850 -23.84 -0.99 0.28
C ILE A 850 -25.10 -0.23 -0.13
N ALA A 851 -25.31 0.93 0.48
CA ALA A 851 -26.22 1.95 -0.03
C ALA A 851 -25.46 2.90 -0.96
N HIS A 852 -25.95 3.02 -2.18
CA HIS A 852 -25.25 3.73 -3.24
C HIS A 852 -26.25 4.56 -4.05
N GLY A 853 -26.50 5.79 -3.56
CA GLY A 853 -27.49 6.71 -4.10
C GLY A 853 -28.91 6.18 -3.95
N THR A 854 -29.49 5.76 -5.07
CA THR A 854 -30.89 5.30 -5.18
C THR A 854 -31.03 3.79 -5.16
N ARG A 855 -29.95 3.06 -4.83
CA ARG A 855 -29.84 1.61 -4.98
C ARG A 855 -29.10 0.95 -3.81
N ILE A 856 -29.43 -0.31 -3.56
CA ILE A 856 -28.72 -1.22 -2.66
C ILE A 856 -28.03 -2.31 -3.50
N TYR A 857 -26.75 -2.53 -3.24
CA TYR A 857 -25.98 -3.64 -3.81
C TYR A 857 -25.47 -4.57 -2.73
N LYS A 858 -25.14 -5.81 -3.11
CA LYS A 858 -24.49 -6.79 -2.24
C LYS A 858 -23.26 -7.41 -2.89
N ARG A 859 -22.37 -7.93 -2.06
CA ARG A 859 -21.21 -8.72 -2.47
C ARG A 859 -20.84 -9.74 -1.39
N THR A 860 -20.65 -10.99 -1.78
CA THR A 860 -20.19 -12.05 -0.87
C THR A 860 -18.68 -11.94 -0.65
N LEU A 861 -18.24 -12.06 0.61
CA LEU A 861 -16.84 -11.96 1.03
C LEU A 861 -16.43 -13.12 1.95
N THR A 862 -15.14 -13.38 2.04
CA THR A 862 -14.57 -14.31 3.03
C THR A 862 -14.22 -13.53 4.30
N VAL A 863 -15.20 -13.34 5.18
CA VAL A 863 -15.05 -12.50 6.40
C VAL A 863 -14.31 -13.19 7.54
N GLU A 864 -14.10 -14.50 7.46
CA GLU A 864 -13.35 -15.25 8.46
C GLU A 864 -11.86 -14.91 8.44
N LYS A 865 -11.17 -15.17 9.56
CA LYS A 865 -9.71 -15.09 9.56
C LYS A 865 -9.14 -16.24 8.72
N PRO A 866 -8.10 -16.00 7.91
CA PRO A 866 -7.45 -17.07 7.17
C PRO A 866 -7.01 -18.20 8.12
N ALA A 867 -7.34 -19.44 7.77
CA ALA A 867 -6.76 -20.59 8.46
C ALA A 867 -5.25 -20.59 8.23
N ARG A 868 -4.47 -20.71 9.31
CA ARG A 868 -3.01 -20.73 9.27
C ARG A 868 -2.47 -22.13 9.42
#